data_AF-A0A925GM01-F1
#
_entry.id   AF-A0A925GM01-F1
#
_cell.length_a   1.000
_cell.length_b   1.000
_cell.length_c   1.000
_cell.angle_alpha   90.00
_cell.angle_beta   90.00
_cell.angle_gamma   90.00
#
_symmetry.space_group_name_H-M   'P 1'
#
loop_
_entity.id
_entity.type
_entity.pdbx_description
1 polymer ?
#
loop_
_entity_poly.entity_id
_entity_poly.type
_entity_poly.pdbx_seq_one_letter_code
_entity_poly.pdbx_strand_id
1 'polypeptide(L)'
;MKFISNRPDYKPWALAGVVLATLAGCGGGDGREPILGGSGGLAQPAPIVTAVTPAASATNVPFNTKLFTAAFSKAMDPTTLSASNFTLACPVGSAITGGVVTYATTGNIATLTLPAATMLPTGAVCTATVANSVKDTYGIALVSNYSWSFTVSSDVAAPMVSTTNPANNATNVARNTSVGVTFTEPMEPSTITATNVSVKETVSGNAVAGTLSYSGVTAVFMPTTPLTAGTRYTLTVKGGAGGVSDLAGNRLANDFTTTWTTGGVSDSTAPVVASTINANGATNVPVNTKVGATFSEGMDPLTITATNFQLKVNATGAAVPGTLSYSGRDAVFTPTNVLAIQTVYTATVKGGTGGVKDLAGNLMASDYVWSWTTVSSVDVAPPTVSTVSPANGATNVPLNSAVNATFSEPMDPLTINSASFMVAGVSGTVNYNAQTQVATFTPSANLAANTTYTATVNTQAKDIAGNAMTANRVWSFTTAATPPVVPVSVALGAAGAYGTFGGTAGMTNTGTLTIINGDIGTIATATGSITGFHDTAGDIYTETPANKGAVNGKIYTCTNSTTGPTSAGPNAPACAIATQARLDAQTAYLALAAMPPLGGSPAPGANMAGVTLLPGVYTAPGGSYLIQGGNLTLDAQGDANAVWVFQMAGTLTVGGPGAAFPQSIILAGGAQAKNVYWQVGSFATINAGGGGTMVGTIISQAGASFSTAGNVTLVTLQGRALSLGASVTLVNTVIQVPAP
;
A
#
# COMPACT_ATOMS: atom_id res chain seq x y z
N MET A 1 -19.14 57.78 36.03
CA MET A 1 -20.32 57.13 36.65
C MET A 1 -19.87 55.74 37.12
N LYS A 2 -19.48 55.56 38.40
CA LYS A 2 -20.20 54.85 39.51
C LYS A 2 -20.79 53.50 39.05
N PHE A 3 -20.48 52.32 39.61
CA PHE A 3 -20.37 51.84 41.01
C PHE A 3 -19.26 50.74 41.13
N ILE A 4 -18.34 50.67 42.10
CA ILE A 4 -18.36 50.28 43.56
C ILE A 4 -18.94 48.90 43.89
N SER A 5 -18.09 48.00 44.41
CA SER A 5 -18.28 47.09 45.60
C SER A 5 -17.09 46.09 45.63
N ASN A 6 -16.06 46.16 46.48
CA ASN A 6 -15.90 45.85 47.92
C ASN A 6 -14.75 44.81 48.09
N ARG A 7 -13.71 45.16 48.86
CA ARG A 7 -12.75 44.22 49.50
C ARG A 7 -13.33 43.74 50.86
N PRO A 8 -12.72 42.76 51.59
CA PRO A 8 -11.52 43.00 52.44
C PRO A 8 -10.49 41.83 52.46
N ASP A 9 -9.17 42.14 52.48
CA ASP A 9 -8.16 41.88 53.54
C ASP A 9 -7.80 40.39 53.79
N TYR A 10 -6.54 39.92 53.70
CA TYR A 10 -5.47 40.07 54.71
C TYR A 10 -4.05 39.71 54.19
N LYS A 11 -3.07 40.08 55.00
CA LYS A 11 -1.61 40.30 54.82
C LYS A 11 -0.67 39.09 54.60
N PRO A 12 0.61 39.34 54.20
CA PRO A 12 1.58 38.36 53.69
C PRO A 12 2.57 37.85 54.74
N TRP A 13 3.19 36.69 54.49
CA TRP A 13 4.44 36.27 55.14
C TRP A 13 5.53 35.97 54.12
N ALA A 14 6.69 36.56 54.40
CA ALA A 14 7.94 36.47 53.69
C ALA A 14 8.64 35.12 53.90
N LEU A 15 9.50 34.71 52.97
CA LEU A 15 10.94 34.59 53.29
C LEU A 15 11.79 34.42 52.03
N ALA A 16 12.95 35.06 52.07
CA ALA A 16 13.97 35.13 51.04
C ALA A 16 14.71 33.80 50.84
N GLY A 17 15.16 33.54 49.61
CA GLY A 17 16.13 32.52 49.26
C GLY A 17 17.18 33.13 48.33
N VAL A 18 18.38 33.33 48.88
CA VAL A 18 19.56 33.96 48.29
C VAL A 18 20.03 33.23 47.03
N VAL A 19 20.32 34.01 45.99
CA VAL A 19 21.05 33.62 44.78
C VAL A 19 22.55 33.74 45.06
N LEU A 20 23.32 32.67 44.82
CA LEU A 20 24.76 32.77 44.55
C LEU A 20 25.12 31.94 43.31
N ALA A 21 25.59 32.64 42.28
CA ALA A 21 26.44 32.14 41.21
C ALA A 21 27.85 31.81 41.79
N THR A 22 28.77 31.02 41.21
CA THR A 22 29.27 30.93 39.82
C THR A 22 30.13 29.66 39.61
N LEU A 23 30.14 29.20 38.35
CA LEU A 23 31.22 28.61 37.52
C LEU A 23 32.52 28.02 38.11
N ALA A 24 32.79 26.77 37.67
CA ALA A 24 33.95 26.24 36.92
C ALA A 24 35.42 26.44 37.36
N GLY A 25 36.17 25.32 37.39
CA GLY A 25 37.64 25.27 37.32
C GLY A 25 38.17 23.82 37.20
N CYS A 26 39.07 23.60 36.23
CA CYS A 26 39.56 22.32 35.65
C CYS A 26 40.71 21.59 36.40
N GLY A 27 41.00 20.36 35.96
CA GLY A 27 42.33 19.68 35.95
C GLY A 27 42.58 18.73 37.13
N GLY A 28 43.14 17.52 37.06
CA GLY A 28 43.97 16.82 36.07
C GLY A 28 45.27 16.33 36.74
N GLY A 29 45.55 15.01 36.74
CA GLY A 29 46.91 14.42 36.85
C GLY A 29 47.43 13.87 38.21
N ASP A 30 47.50 12.53 38.29
CA ASP A 30 48.61 11.63 38.68
C ASP A 30 49.45 11.77 39.98
N GLY A 31 49.61 10.66 40.74
CA GLY A 31 50.91 10.25 41.33
C GLY A 31 51.10 10.21 42.87
N ARG A 32 50.92 9.02 43.46
CA ARG A 32 51.56 8.35 44.65
C ARG A 32 52.19 9.15 45.83
N GLU A 33 51.57 8.97 47.02
CA GLU A 33 52.05 8.66 48.41
C GLU A 33 53.06 9.58 49.16
N PRO A 34 53.20 9.51 50.52
CA PRO A 34 52.26 9.22 51.64
C PRO A 34 52.39 10.26 52.80
N ILE A 35 51.69 10.03 53.93
CA ILE A 35 51.77 10.74 55.24
C ILE A 35 50.96 12.03 55.35
N LEU A 36 49.78 11.95 56.00
CA LEU A 36 49.39 12.66 57.22
C LEU A 36 47.94 12.24 57.57
N GLY A 37 47.72 11.85 58.82
CA GLY A 37 46.46 11.27 59.29
C GLY A 37 45.29 12.25 59.35
N GLY A 38 44.09 11.68 59.32
CA GLY A 38 42.85 12.31 59.80
C GLY A 38 42.13 13.21 58.81
N SER A 39 41.29 12.62 57.94
CA SER A 39 40.12 13.29 57.38
C SER A 39 39.02 12.24 57.23
N GLY A 40 37.86 12.39 57.86
CA GLY A 40 36.93 13.44 57.46
C GLY A 40 36.44 13.21 56.03
N GLY A 41 36.31 11.95 55.59
CA GLY A 41 35.62 11.61 54.35
C GLY A 41 34.22 12.20 54.42
N LEU A 42 33.84 13.00 53.43
CA LEU A 42 32.48 13.52 53.28
C LEU A 42 31.51 12.37 53.52
N ALA A 43 30.65 12.49 54.54
CA ALA A 43 29.72 11.43 54.92
C ALA A 43 28.95 11.00 53.68
N GLN A 44 29.17 9.77 53.23
CA GLN A 44 28.49 9.21 52.07
C GLN A 44 26.98 9.26 52.34
N PRO A 45 26.17 9.88 51.46
CA PRO A 45 24.74 9.95 51.67
C PRO A 45 24.17 8.53 51.66
N ALA A 46 23.29 8.26 52.63
CA ALA A 46 22.60 7.00 52.79
C ALA A 46 21.87 6.59 51.49
N PRO A 47 21.76 5.28 51.21
CA PRO A 47 20.95 4.82 50.09
C PRO A 47 19.50 5.29 50.23
N ILE A 48 18.84 5.55 49.12
CA ILE A 48 17.40 5.82 49.05
C ILE A 48 16.74 4.90 48.03
N VAL A 49 15.48 4.55 48.27
CA VAL A 49 14.65 3.85 47.27
C VAL A 49 14.20 4.88 46.24
N THR A 50 14.53 4.64 44.97
CA THR A 50 14.28 5.57 43.85
C THR A 50 13.07 5.19 43.03
N ALA A 51 12.69 3.90 43.01
CA ALA A 51 11.51 3.40 42.33
C ALA A 51 11.04 2.08 42.93
N VAL A 52 9.74 1.78 42.80
CA VAL A 52 9.13 0.53 43.25
C VAL A 52 8.11 0.00 42.24
N THR A 53 7.96 -1.33 42.20
CA THR A 53 6.89 -2.02 41.46
C THR A 53 6.16 -2.98 42.41
N PRO A 54 4.81 -2.98 42.46
CA PRO A 54 3.90 -2.02 41.85
C PRO A 54 4.18 -0.59 42.33
N ALA A 55 3.83 0.40 41.51
CA ALA A 55 4.00 1.81 41.86
C ALA A 55 3.23 2.13 43.16
N ALA A 56 3.78 3.03 43.97
CA ALA A 56 3.10 3.49 45.18
C ALA A 56 1.71 4.06 44.85
N SER A 57 0.71 3.62 45.59
CA SER A 57 -0.72 3.93 45.43
C SER A 57 -1.38 3.40 44.15
N ALA A 58 -0.77 2.43 43.44
CA ALA A 58 -1.43 1.77 42.32
C ALA A 58 -2.75 1.11 42.77
N THR A 59 -3.84 1.30 42.00
CA THR A 59 -5.18 0.82 42.39
C THR A 59 -5.65 -0.44 41.66
N ASN A 60 -4.95 -0.84 40.59
CA ASN A 60 -5.32 -1.96 39.74
C ASN A 60 -4.23 -3.03 39.74
N VAL A 61 -3.70 -3.38 40.91
CA VAL A 61 -2.67 -4.43 41.00
C VAL A 61 -3.36 -5.80 40.91
N PRO A 62 -3.00 -6.67 39.95
CA PRO A 62 -3.63 -7.98 39.84
C PRO A 62 -3.47 -8.79 41.12
N PHE A 63 -4.53 -9.50 41.52
CA PHE A 63 -4.56 -10.32 42.73
C PHE A 63 -3.54 -11.45 42.77
N ASN A 64 -2.88 -11.73 41.67
CA ASN A 64 -1.85 -12.76 41.60
C ASN A 64 -0.48 -12.22 41.22
N THR A 65 -0.24 -10.91 41.39
CA THR A 65 1.08 -10.30 41.34
C THR A 65 2.08 -11.06 42.22
N LYS A 66 3.21 -11.49 41.63
CA LYS A 66 4.24 -12.28 42.32
C LYS A 66 5.54 -11.53 42.60
N LEU A 67 5.83 -10.48 41.83
CA LEU A 67 7.11 -9.79 41.84
C LEU A 67 6.93 -8.37 42.40
N PHE A 68 7.73 -8.03 43.40
CA PHE A 68 7.77 -6.71 44.02
C PHE A 68 9.20 -6.21 43.97
N THR A 69 9.44 -5.04 43.41
CA THR A 69 10.80 -4.51 43.24
C THR A 69 11.03 -3.21 43.97
N ALA A 70 12.27 -2.98 44.41
CA ALA A 70 12.76 -1.72 44.95
C ALA A 70 14.12 -1.40 44.30
N ALA A 71 14.20 -0.28 43.59
CA ALA A 71 15.44 0.24 43.02
C ALA A 71 16.09 1.22 43.99
N PHE A 72 17.42 1.19 44.09
CA PHE A 72 18.18 2.02 45.03
C PHE A 72 19.06 3.03 44.29
N SER A 73 19.31 4.17 44.93
CA SER A 73 20.18 5.23 44.42
C SER A 73 21.65 4.80 44.26
N LYS A 74 22.04 3.69 44.91
CA LYS A 74 23.41 3.17 44.97
C LYS A 74 23.39 1.64 45.12
N ALA A 75 24.56 1.01 44.96
CA ALA A 75 24.71 -0.42 45.13
C ALA A 75 24.45 -0.85 46.59
N MET A 76 23.58 -1.84 46.77
CA MET A 76 23.25 -2.42 48.06
C MET A 76 24.13 -3.65 48.36
N ASP A 77 24.39 -3.91 49.65
CA ASP A 77 25.00 -5.16 50.10
C ASP A 77 23.95 -6.28 50.01
N PRO A 78 24.12 -7.26 49.08
CA PRO A 78 23.16 -8.33 48.88
C PRO A 78 22.95 -9.21 50.12
N THR A 79 23.93 -9.28 51.03
CA THR A 79 23.83 -10.08 52.25
C THR A 79 22.85 -9.48 53.26
N THR A 80 22.54 -8.19 53.11
CA THR A 80 21.57 -7.48 53.95
C THR A 80 20.17 -7.48 53.34
N LEU A 81 19.95 -8.09 52.17
CA LEU A 81 18.65 -8.18 51.50
C LEU A 81 18.08 -9.60 51.62
N SER A 82 16.95 -9.73 52.30
CA SER A 82 16.28 -11.01 52.54
C SER A 82 14.78 -10.84 52.78
N ALA A 83 14.02 -11.93 52.76
CA ALA A 83 12.58 -11.90 53.06
C ALA A 83 12.24 -11.45 54.49
N SER A 84 13.23 -11.27 55.37
CA SER A 84 13.04 -10.68 56.70
C SER A 84 13.03 -9.15 56.71
N ASN A 85 13.61 -8.52 55.69
CA ASN A 85 13.77 -7.07 55.60
C ASN A 85 13.18 -6.46 54.33
N PHE A 86 12.83 -7.28 53.33
CA PHE A 86 11.92 -6.89 52.26
C PHE A 86 10.67 -7.77 52.35
N THR A 87 9.59 -7.20 52.88
CA THR A 87 8.36 -7.92 53.25
C THR A 87 7.14 -7.38 52.52
N LEU A 88 6.08 -8.18 52.48
CA LEU A 88 4.76 -7.81 51.99
C LEU A 88 3.70 -8.17 53.03
N ALA A 89 2.77 -7.23 53.30
CA ALA A 89 1.57 -7.49 54.09
C ALA A 89 0.33 -7.23 53.23
N CYS A 90 -0.57 -8.21 53.11
CA CYS A 90 -1.82 -8.06 52.38
C CYS A 90 -2.99 -8.85 53.00
N PRO A 91 -4.06 -8.19 53.49
CA PRO A 91 -4.23 -6.73 53.62
C PRO A 91 -3.19 -6.12 54.58
N VAL A 92 -3.14 -4.79 54.68
CA VAL A 92 -2.22 -4.08 55.61
C VAL A 92 -2.26 -4.73 57.00
N GLY A 93 -1.09 -5.14 57.49
CA GLY A 93 -0.93 -5.82 58.79
C GLY A 93 -0.95 -7.36 58.75
N SER A 94 -1.36 -7.98 57.65
CA SER A 94 -1.34 -9.44 57.48
C SER A 94 -0.15 -9.87 56.60
N ALA A 95 0.93 -10.35 57.23
CA ALA A 95 2.14 -10.73 56.50
C ALA A 95 1.91 -11.88 55.51
N ILE A 96 2.42 -11.71 54.28
CA ILE A 96 2.54 -12.78 53.28
C ILE A 96 3.93 -13.40 53.45
N THR A 97 3.97 -14.71 53.72
CA THR A 97 5.21 -15.45 53.99
C THR A 97 5.64 -16.33 52.82
N GLY A 98 6.88 -16.81 52.85
CA GLY A 98 7.42 -17.73 51.83
C GLY A 98 8.01 -17.06 50.59
N GLY A 99 8.08 -15.72 50.55
CA GLY A 99 8.76 -15.00 49.48
C GLY A 99 10.28 -15.16 49.50
N VAL A 100 10.92 -15.04 48.34
CA VAL A 100 12.38 -15.05 48.17
C VAL A 100 12.83 -13.69 47.67
N VAL A 101 13.91 -13.16 48.24
CA VAL A 101 14.49 -11.88 47.82
C VAL A 101 15.77 -12.14 47.02
N THR A 102 15.85 -11.54 45.84
CA THR A 102 17.05 -11.51 45.00
C THR A 102 17.51 -10.08 44.78
N TYR A 103 18.78 -9.89 44.44
CA TYR A 103 19.34 -8.56 44.14
C TYR A 103 20.10 -8.59 42.82
N ALA A 104 19.74 -7.67 41.92
CA ALA A 104 20.44 -7.42 40.67
C ALA A 104 21.38 -6.21 40.84
N THR A 105 22.68 -6.47 40.75
CA THR A 105 23.72 -5.42 40.80
C THR A 105 23.62 -4.45 39.63
N THR A 106 23.23 -4.93 38.45
CA THR A 106 22.89 -4.09 37.30
C THR A 106 21.55 -3.41 37.56
N GLY A 107 21.60 -2.10 37.82
CA GLY A 107 20.40 -1.27 38.10
C GLY A 107 20.05 -1.12 39.58
N ASN A 108 20.79 -1.75 40.49
CA ASN A 108 20.58 -1.71 41.94
C ASN A 108 19.14 -2.06 42.35
N ILE A 109 18.64 -3.23 41.93
CA ILE A 109 17.23 -3.62 42.15
C ILE A 109 17.15 -4.84 43.06
N ALA A 110 16.43 -4.73 44.18
CA ALA A 110 15.97 -5.88 44.95
C ALA A 110 14.60 -6.33 44.47
N THR A 111 14.36 -7.64 44.40
CA THR A 111 13.10 -8.25 43.98
C THR A 111 12.63 -9.26 45.00
N LEU A 112 11.45 -9.03 45.60
CA LEU A 112 10.71 -10.02 46.39
C LEU A 112 9.78 -10.81 45.46
N THR A 113 9.96 -12.13 45.42
CA THR A 113 9.18 -13.07 44.62
C THR A 113 8.33 -13.97 45.53
N LEU A 114 7.01 -13.93 45.38
CA LEU A 114 6.09 -14.78 46.14
C LEU A 114 6.02 -16.21 45.59
N PRO A 115 5.65 -17.22 46.42
CA PRO A 115 5.38 -18.57 45.94
C PRO A 115 4.29 -18.60 44.85
N ALA A 116 4.42 -19.51 43.89
CA ALA A 116 3.53 -19.60 42.71
C ALA A 116 2.04 -19.74 43.08
N ALA A 117 1.72 -20.45 44.17
CA ALA A 117 0.35 -20.66 44.62
C ALA A 117 -0.27 -19.46 45.38
N THR A 118 0.50 -18.42 45.68
CA THR A 118 0.05 -17.30 46.52
C THR A 118 -0.90 -16.39 45.77
N MET A 119 -2.11 -16.18 46.28
CA MET A 119 -3.06 -15.19 45.76
C MET A 119 -3.26 -14.09 46.80
N LEU A 120 -3.08 -12.85 46.38
CA LEU A 120 -3.38 -11.68 47.18
C LEU A 120 -4.91 -11.51 47.27
N PRO A 121 -5.46 -11.09 48.43
CA PRO A 121 -6.89 -10.87 48.55
C PRO A 121 -7.37 -9.71 47.65
N THR A 122 -8.41 -9.94 46.85
CA THR A 122 -9.01 -8.89 46.01
C THR A 122 -9.66 -7.78 46.84
N GLY A 123 -9.54 -6.54 46.38
CA GLY A 123 -10.00 -5.34 47.11
C GLY A 123 -9.14 -4.96 48.31
N ALA A 124 -8.10 -5.74 48.64
CA ALA A 124 -7.22 -5.43 49.75
C ALA A 124 -6.20 -4.35 49.37
N VAL A 125 -5.89 -3.49 50.35
CA VAL A 125 -4.70 -2.65 50.31
C VAL A 125 -3.55 -3.48 50.87
N CYS A 126 -2.53 -3.73 50.05
CA CYS A 126 -1.30 -4.36 50.51
C CYS A 126 -0.23 -3.29 50.78
N THR A 127 0.72 -3.58 51.65
CA THR A 127 1.91 -2.76 51.93
C THR A 127 3.17 -3.58 51.78
N ALA A 128 4.07 -3.17 50.89
CA ALA A 128 5.43 -3.69 50.82
C ALA A 128 6.38 -2.79 51.61
N THR A 129 7.38 -3.38 52.27
CA THR A 129 8.32 -2.65 53.14
C THR A 129 9.74 -3.14 52.92
N VAL A 130 10.66 -2.20 52.70
CA VAL A 130 12.11 -2.39 52.84
C VAL A 130 12.54 -1.78 54.17
N ALA A 131 13.05 -2.61 55.08
CA ALA A 131 13.45 -2.20 56.41
C ALA A 131 14.76 -1.40 56.39
N ASN A 132 14.93 -0.50 57.36
CA ASN A 132 16.15 0.28 57.51
C ASN A 132 17.39 -0.53 57.91
N SER A 133 17.25 -1.84 58.14
CA SER A 133 18.36 -2.74 58.37
C SER A 133 19.15 -3.09 57.10
N VAL A 134 18.60 -2.81 55.91
CA VAL A 134 19.28 -3.01 54.62
C VAL A 134 20.35 -1.93 54.43
N LYS A 135 21.54 -2.33 53.97
CA LYS A 135 22.73 -1.46 53.88
C LYS A 135 23.30 -1.41 52.47
N ASP A 136 23.98 -0.31 52.16
CA ASP A 136 24.84 -0.22 50.98
C ASP A 136 26.12 -1.04 51.12
N THR A 137 26.91 -1.14 50.04
CA THR A 137 28.20 -1.85 50.05
C THR A 137 29.26 -1.23 50.96
N TYR A 138 29.01 -0.04 51.52
CA TYR A 138 29.86 0.64 52.50
C TYR A 138 29.33 0.49 53.94
N GLY A 139 28.27 -0.28 54.14
CA GLY A 139 27.66 -0.55 55.45
C GLY A 139 26.70 0.53 55.95
N ILE A 140 26.34 1.50 55.12
CA ILE A 140 25.41 2.58 55.48
C ILE A 140 23.98 2.11 55.25
N ALA A 141 23.17 2.15 56.31
CA ALA A 141 21.76 1.77 56.30
C ALA A 141 20.87 2.81 55.60
N LEU A 142 19.69 2.37 55.13
CA LEU A 142 18.60 3.31 54.81
C LEU A 142 18.27 4.16 56.06
N VAL A 143 17.91 5.42 55.86
CA VAL A 143 17.60 6.35 56.97
C VAL A 143 16.36 5.91 57.77
N SER A 144 15.37 5.35 57.10
CA SER A 144 14.13 4.84 57.69
C SER A 144 13.59 3.67 56.87
N ASN A 145 12.63 2.93 57.43
CA ASN A 145 11.89 1.96 56.64
C ASN A 145 11.25 2.67 55.44
N TYR A 146 11.32 2.06 54.27
CA TYR A 146 10.61 2.51 53.10
C TYR A 146 9.43 1.59 52.86
N SER A 147 8.22 2.10 53.07
CA SER A 147 6.98 1.36 52.86
C SER A 147 6.14 2.04 51.79
N TRP A 148 5.52 1.25 50.92
CA TRP A 148 4.55 1.73 49.96
C TRP A 148 3.35 0.80 49.92
N SER A 149 2.19 1.36 49.57
CA SER A 149 0.94 0.60 49.50
C SER A 149 0.37 0.59 48.09
N PHE A 150 -0.45 -0.42 47.79
CA PHE A 150 -1.18 -0.56 46.54
C PHE A 150 -2.49 -1.33 46.79
N THR A 151 -3.48 -1.16 45.92
CA THR A 151 -4.78 -1.84 46.01
C THR A 151 -4.86 -2.95 44.98
N VAL A 152 -5.31 -4.10 45.45
CA VAL A 152 -5.51 -5.29 44.62
C VAL A 152 -6.88 -5.23 43.94
N SER A 153 -6.92 -5.40 42.63
CA SER A 153 -8.17 -5.48 41.86
C SER A 153 -8.47 -6.91 41.41
N SER A 154 -9.76 -7.23 41.23
CA SER A 154 -10.18 -8.41 40.47
C SER A 154 -10.08 -8.07 38.98
N ASP A 155 -9.09 -8.61 38.31
CA ASP A 155 -9.06 -8.61 36.85
C ASP A 155 -9.91 -9.79 36.35
N VAL A 156 -10.98 -9.48 35.63
CA VAL A 156 -11.94 -10.45 35.07
C VAL A 156 -12.02 -10.38 33.55
N ALA A 157 -11.21 -9.51 32.93
CA ALA A 157 -11.15 -9.44 31.48
C ALA A 157 -10.39 -10.66 30.97
N ALA A 158 -10.93 -11.35 29.97
CA ALA A 158 -10.18 -12.41 29.30
C ALA A 158 -9.22 -11.77 28.28
N PRO A 159 -7.98 -12.27 28.15
CA PRO A 159 -7.07 -11.78 27.14
C PRO A 159 -7.61 -12.09 25.76
N MET A 160 -7.41 -11.15 24.82
CA MET A 160 -7.70 -11.32 23.41
C MET A 160 -6.43 -11.14 22.59
N VAL A 161 -6.39 -11.72 21.39
CA VAL A 161 -5.36 -11.39 20.40
C VAL A 161 -5.72 -10.07 19.75
N SER A 162 -4.86 -9.05 19.91
CA SER A 162 -5.05 -7.72 19.33
C SER A 162 -4.51 -7.64 17.91
N THR A 163 -3.35 -8.23 17.64
CA THR A 163 -2.74 -8.27 16.29
C THR A 163 -1.91 -9.54 16.08
N THR A 164 -1.71 -9.91 14.81
CA THR A 164 -0.75 -10.94 14.40
C THR A 164 0.13 -10.46 13.26
N ASN A 165 1.34 -11.00 13.23
CA ASN A 165 2.22 -10.92 12.08
C ASN A 165 2.72 -12.33 11.71
N PRO A 166 2.55 -12.81 10.48
CA PRO A 166 1.85 -12.17 9.38
C PRO A 166 0.38 -11.88 9.68
N ALA A 167 -0.18 -10.88 8.97
CA ALA A 167 -1.61 -10.62 9.02
C ALA A 167 -2.40 -11.83 8.48
N ASN A 168 -3.65 -12.00 8.93
CA ASN A 168 -4.47 -13.12 8.49
C ASN A 168 -4.69 -13.08 6.97
N ASN A 169 -4.50 -14.23 6.32
CA ASN A 169 -4.51 -14.45 4.88
C ASN A 169 -3.45 -13.68 4.08
N ALA A 170 -2.38 -13.19 4.72
CA ALA A 170 -1.27 -12.57 3.99
C ALA A 170 -0.66 -13.55 2.96
N THR A 171 -0.34 -13.04 1.77
CA THR A 171 0.33 -13.78 0.69
C THR A 171 1.73 -13.21 0.44
N ASN A 172 2.60 -13.97 -0.21
CA ASN A 172 3.98 -13.55 -0.54
C ASN A 172 4.81 -13.19 0.71
N VAL A 173 4.54 -13.84 1.85
CA VAL A 173 5.32 -13.64 3.08
C VAL A 173 6.73 -14.21 2.90
N ALA A 174 7.75 -13.48 3.37
CA ALA A 174 9.13 -13.94 3.31
C ALA A 174 9.33 -15.27 4.05
N ARG A 175 10.18 -16.15 3.53
CA ARG A 175 10.39 -17.49 4.09
C ARG A 175 11.03 -17.49 5.48
N ASN A 176 11.82 -16.49 5.81
CA ASN A 176 12.49 -16.34 7.12
C ASN A 176 11.72 -15.43 8.09
N THR A 177 10.46 -15.07 7.81
CA THR A 177 9.68 -14.23 8.70
C THR A 177 9.41 -14.91 10.05
N SER A 178 9.55 -14.15 11.13
CA SER A 178 9.13 -14.51 12.47
C SER A 178 7.64 -14.25 12.65
N VAL A 179 6.97 -15.15 13.37
CA VAL A 179 5.51 -15.14 13.57
C VAL A 179 5.20 -14.52 14.93
N GLY A 180 4.61 -13.33 14.93
CA GLY A 180 4.24 -12.57 16.12
C GLY A 180 2.74 -12.64 16.45
N VAL A 181 2.42 -12.66 17.74
CA VAL A 181 1.08 -12.44 18.27
C VAL A 181 1.13 -11.48 19.45
N THR A 182 0.30 -10.44 19.39
CA THR A 182 0.16 -9.44 20.46
C THR A 182 -1.19 -9.63 21.13
N PHE A 183 -1.20 -9.60 22.46
CA PHE A 183 -2.40 -9.72 23.29
C PHE A 183 -2.92 -8.34 23.72
N THR A 184 -4.15 -8.28 24.22
CA THR A 184 -4.73 -7.05 24.80
C THR A 184 -4.12 -6.67 26.14
N GLU A 185 -3.44 -7.61 26.78
CA GLU A 185 -2.89 -7.46 28.13
C GLU A 185 -1.71 -8.42 28.37
N PRO A 186 -0.95 -8.24 29.47
CA PRO A 186 0.14 -9.15 29.81
C PRO A 186 -0.34 -10.58 30.11
N MET A 187 0.26 -11.54 29.42
CA MET A 187 0.05 -12.97 29.58
C MET A 187 0.92 -13.57 30.69
N GLU A 188 0.42 -14.64 31.33
CA GLU A 188 1.19 -15.50 32.22
C GLU A 188 2.28 -16.23 31.42
N PRO A 189 3.57 -15.90 31.61
CA PRO A 189 4.64 -16.38 30.74
C PRO A 189 4.78 -17.90 30.73
N SER A 190 4.45 -18.57 31.84
CA SER A 190 4.49 -20.04 31.93
C SER A 190 3.46 -20.73 31.02
N THR A 191 2.43 -20.02 30.55
CA THR A 191 1.42 -20.56 29.60
C THR A 191 1.78 -20.31 28.14
N ILE A 192 2.74 -19.42 27.85
CA ILE A 192 3.23 -19.11 26.50
C ILE A 192 4.31 -20.13 26.12
N THR A 193 3.86 -21.33 25.75
CA THR A 193 4.71 -22.46 25.36
C THR A 193 4.49 -22.84 23.90
N ALA A 194 5.42 -23.60 23.31
CA ALA A 194 5.27 -24.12 21.94
C ALA A 194 4.05 -25.05 21.75
N THR A 195 3.46 -25.54 22.85
CA THR A 195 2.20 -26.30 22.82
C THR A 195 0.99 -25.37 22.68
N ASN A 196 1.04 -24.21 23.30
CA ASN A 196 -0.09 -23.26 23.34
C ASN A 196 0.01 -22.19 22.26
N VAL A 197 1.21 -21.86 21.78
CA VAL A 197 1.45 -20.96 20.64
C VAL A 197 2.29 -21.74 19.63
N SER A 198 1.65 -22.26 18.59
CA SER A 198 2.27 -23.17 17.63
C SER A 198 2.03 -22.76 16.19
N VAL A 199 3.03 -23.00 15.34
CA VAL A 199 2.95 -22.78 13.89
C VAL A 199 3.01 -24.14 13.20
N LYS A 200 2.09 -24.37 12.27
CA LYS A 200 2.00 -25.61 11.48
C LYS A 200 1.84 -25.30 10.01
N GLU A 201 2.35 -26.17 9.15
CA GLU A 201 1.94 -26.18 7.74
C GLU A 201 0.46 -26.57 7.66
N THR A 202 -0.36 -25.76 6.99
CA THR A 202 -1.83 -25.86 7.05
C THR A 202 -2.35 -27.17 6.44
N VAL A 203 -1.75 -27.64 5.35
CA VAL A 203 -2.24 -28.83 4.62
C VAL A 203 -1.77 -30.12 5.28
N SER A 204 -0.47 -30.22 5.57
CA SER A 204 0.11 -31.44 6.16
C SER A 204 -0.14 -31.55 7.66
N GLY A 205 -0.37 -30.44 8.36
CA GLY A 205 -0.47 -30.38 9.81
C GLY A 205 0.89 -30.48 10.53
N ASN A 206 2.00 -30.53 9.78
CA ASN A 206 3.33 -30.65 10.36
C ASN A 206 3.70 -29.42 11.17
N ALA A 207 4.25 -29.63 12.37
CA ALA A 207 4.75 -28.55 13.21
C ALA A 207 6.01 -27.94 12.60
N VAL A 208 6.06 -26.61 12.60
CA VAL A 208 7.27 -25.86 12.26
C VAL A 208 8.17 -25.86 13.50
N ALA A 209 9.45 -26.19 13.31
CA ALA A 209 10.45 -26.04 14.36
C ALA A 209 10.85 -24.57 14.50
N GLY A 210 10.94 -24.08 15.73
CA GLY A 210 11.24 -22.68 16.01
C GLY A 210 11.44 -22.42 17.50
N THR A 211 11.90 -21.22 17.81
CA THR A 211 12.03 -20.73 19.18
C THR A 211 10.90 -19.76 19.47
N LEU A 212 10.27 -19.91 20.65
CA LEU A 212 9.22 -19.00 21.11
C LEU A 212 9.79 -18.09 22.19
N SER A 213 9.59 -16.79 22.03
CA SER A 213 9.97 -15.75 23.00
C SER A 213 8.77 -14.89 23.34
N TYR A 214 8.72 -14.36 24.56
CA TYR A 214 7.61 -13.52 25.04
C TYR A 214 8.13 -12.31 25.82
N SER A 215 7.63 -11.12 25.52
CA SER A 215 7.95 -9.89 26.26
C SER A 215 6.80 -8.88 26.19
N GLY A 216 6.54 -8.21 27.30
CA GLY A 216 5.43 -7.25 27.43
C GLY A 216 4.09 -7.94 27.24
N VAL A 217 3.50 -7.77 26.06
CA VAL A 217 2.22 -8.38 25.63
C VAL A 217 2.36 -9.14 24.32
N THR A 218 3.58 -9.41 23.85
CA THR A 218 3.84 -9.99 22.52
C THR A 218 4.66 -11.26 22.62
N ALA A 219 4.17 -12.34 21.97
CA ALA A 219 4.92 -13.56 21.74
C ALA A 219 5.42 -13.60 20.29
N VAL A 220 6.67 -14.02 20.08
CA VAL A 220 7.29 -14.17 18.76
C VAL A 220 7.86 -15.57 18.63
N PHE A 221 7.40 -16.27 17.59
CA PHE A 221 7.90 -17.56 17.16
C PHE A 221 8.87 -17.37 15.99
N MET A 222 10.14 -17.71 16.16
CA MET A 222 11.16 -17.64 15.10
C MET A 222 11.41 -19.04 14.54
N PRO A 223 11.06 -19.33 13.27
CA PRO A 223 11.39 -20.60 12.63
C PRO A 223 12.91 -20.86 12.65
N THR A 224 13.34 -22.08 12.96
CA THR A 224 14.78 -22.43 12.97
C THR A 224 15.37 -22.55 11.57
N THR A 225 14.53 -22.83 10.58
CA THR A 225 14.88 -22.85 9.15
C THR A 225 13.86 -22.02 8.38
N PRO A 226 14.26 -21.42 7.24
CA PRO A 226 13.30 -20.76 6.35
C PRO A 226 12.13 -21.68 6.00
N LEU A 227 10.92 -21.14 6.09
CA LEU A 227 9.68 -21.79 5.71
C LEU A 227 9.72 -22.17 4.22
N THR A 228 8.98 -23.21 3.85
CA THR A 228 8.86 -23.69 2.46
C THR A 228 8.20 -22.63 1.59
N ALA A 229 8.61 -22.51 0.32
CA ALA A 229 8.07 -21.53 -0.62
C ALA A 229 6.66 -21.90 -1.10
N GLY A 230 5.78 -20.91 -1.27
CA GLY A 230 4.41 -21.12 -1.78
C GLY A 230 3.50 -21.92 -0.83
N THR A 231 3.91 -22.08 0.43
CA THR A 231 3.26 -22.98 1.39
C THR A 231 2.37 -22.17 2.34
N ARG A 232 1.19 -22.73 2.64
CA ARG A 232 0.28 -22.15 3.63
C ARG A 232 0.62 -22.63 5.03
N TYR A 233 0.70 -21.69 5.97
CA TYR A 233 0.95 -21.94 7.38
C TYR A 233 -0.18 -21.39 8.24
N THR A 234 -0.37 -22.02 9.40
CA THR A 234 -1.36 -21.67 10.41
C THR A 234 -0.65 -21.42 11.74
N LEU A 235 -0.88 -20.25 12.35
CA LEU A 235 -0.59 -20.00 13.76
C LEU A 235 -1.82 -20.36 14.57
N THR A 236 -1.63 -21.11 15.66
CA THR A 236 -2.66 -21.42 16.65
C THR A 236 -2.23 -20.91 18.02
N VAL A 237 -3.08 -20.10 18.64
CA VAL A 237 -3.00 -19.74 20.05
C VAL A 237 -4.13 -20.45 20.78
N LYS A 238 -3.79 -21.41 21.62
CA LYS A 238 -4.73 -22.26 22.31
C LYS A 238 -5.47 -21.48 23.40
N GLY A 239 -6.79 -21.47 23.33
CA GLY A 239 -7.67 -20.95 24.36
C GLY A 239 -8.24 -22.07 25.24
N GLY A 240 -9.23 -21.71 26.08
CA GLY A 240 -9.93 -22.65 26.94
C GLY A 240 -9.04 -23.36 27.97
N ALA A 241 -9.48 -24.54 28.41
CA ALA A 241 -8.79 -25.32 29.44
C ALA A 241 -7.40 -25.77 28.96
N GLY A 242 -6.35 -25.36 29.67
CA GLY A 242 -4.96 -25.65 29.33
C GLY A 242 -4.35 -24.74 28.27
N GLY A 243 -5.11 -23.77 27.74
CA GLY A 243 -4.62 -22.72 26.86
C GLY A 243 -3.88 -21.59 27.60
N VAL A 244 -3.55 -20.53 26.85
CA VAL A 244 -2.91 -19.32 27.38
C VAL A 244 -3.84 -18.59 28.35
N SER A 245 -3.25 -17.99 29.38
CA SER A 245 -3.97 -17.11 30.32
C SER A 245 -3.23 -15.79 30.51
N ASP A 246 -3.98 -14.76 30.87
CA ASP A 246 -3.40 -13.50 31.35
C ASP A 246 -2.64 -13.72 32.67
N LEU A 247 -1.99 -12.66 33.14
CA LEU A 247 -1.36 -12.69 34.46
C LEU A 247 -2.35 -13.02 35.55
N ALA A 248 -3.64 -12.64 35.45
CA ALA A 248 -4.73 -12.85 36.41
C ALA A 248 -5.35 -14.28 36.42
N GLY A 249 -4.96 -15.12 35.46
CA GLY A 249 -5.50 -16.46 35.25
C GLY A 249 -6.77 -16.52 34.39
N ASN A 250 -7.27 -15.40 33.86
CA ASN A 250 -8.35 -15.43 32.87
C ASN A 250 -7.78 -16.00 31.57
N ARG A 251 -8.56 -16.87 30.94
CA ARG A 251 -8.11 -17.65 29.79
C ARG A 251 -8.57 -16.99 28.51
N LEU A 252 -7.75 -17.05 27.47
CA LEU A 252 -8.22 -16.79 26.12
C LEU A 252 -9.42 -17.73 25.85
N ALA A 253 -10.58 -17.16 25.50
CA ALA A 253 -11.85 -17.90 25.56
C ALA A 253 -11.89 -19.11 24.61
N ASN A 254 -11.45 -18.92 23.37
CA ASN A 254 -11.42 -19.94 22.31
C ASN A 254 -10.04 -19.98 21.66
N ASP A 255 -9.71 -21.09 21.01
CA ASP A 255 -8.53 -21.16 20.15
C ASP A 255 -8.59 -20.05 19.09
N PHE A 256 -7.53 -19.26 19.03
CA PHE A 256 -7.34 -18.27 17.99
C PHE A 256 -6.47 -18.85 16.89
N THR A 257 -6.91 -18.72 15.64
CA THR A 257 -6.14 -19.19 14.48
C THR A 257 -6.04 -18.11 13.41
N THR A 258 -4.88 -18.05 12.76
CA THR A 258 -4.62 -17.19 11.61
C THR A 258 -3.77 -17.94 10.59
N THR A 259 -3.93 -17.62 9.30
CA THR A 259 -3.17 -18.28 8.22
C THR A 259 -2.43 -17.30 7.34
N TRP A 260 -1.37 -17.74 6.67
CA TRP A 260 -0.67 -16.97 5.64
C TRP A 260 -0.01 -17.91 4.63
N THR A 261 0.43 -17.36 3.50
CA THR A 261 1.14 -18.09 2.42
C THR A 261 2.49 -17.44 2.15
N THR A 262 3.54 -18.23 2.17
CA THR A 262 4.90 -17.78 1.87
C THR A 262 5.11 -17.54 0.38
N GLY A 263 5.97 -16.58 0.05
CA GLY A 263 6.46 -16.35 -1.31
C GLY A 263 7.66 -17.23 -1.68
N GLY A 264 8.33 -16.88 -2.79
CA GLY A 264 9.49 -17.62 -3.29
C GLY A 264 10.83 -17.27 -2.63
N VAL A 265 10.91 -16.14 -1.93
CA VAL A 265 12.19 -15.55 -1.48
C VAL A 265 12.25 -15.39 0.04
N SER A 266 13.47 -15.44 0.57
CA SER A 266 13.77 -14.98 1.93
C SER A 266 14.07 -13.48 1.88
N ASP A 267 13.79 -12.77 2.96
CA ASP A 267 14.09 -11.35 3.07
C ASP A 267 15.50 -11.16 3.65
N SER A 268 16.31 -10.37 2.93
CA SER A 268 17.67 -9.99 3.31
C SER A 268 17.83 -8.47 3.39
N THR A 269 16.73 -7.72 3.34
CA THR A 269 16.74 -6.26 3.37
C THR A 269 16.87 -5.81 4.81
N ALA A 270 17.81 -4.93 5.11
CA ALA A 270 17.88 -4.37 6.45
C ALA A 270 16.80 -3.29 6.64
N PRO A 271 16.12 -3.25 7.80
CA PRO A 271 15.15 -2.21 8.07
C PRO A 271 15.82 -0.85 8.20
N VAL A 272 15.11 0.21 7.80
CA VAL A 272 15.50 1.61 8.00
C VAL A 272 14.36 2.43 8.61
N VAL A 273 14.67 3.53 9.27
CA VAL A 273 13.66 4.51 9.71
C VAL A 273 13.21 5.33 8.49
N ALA A 274 11.97 5.14 8.07
CA ALA A 274 11.36 5.83 6.94
C ALA A 274 10.87 7.25 7.31
N SER A 275 10.34 7.41 8.53
CA SER A 275 9.92 8.72 9.05
C SER A 275 9.93 8.77 10.58
N THR A 276 9.88 9.97 11.16
CA THR A 276 9.83 10.18 12.61
C THR A 276 8.64 11.05 13.02
N ILE A 277 8.14 10.83 14.24
CA ILE A 277 7.32 11.83 14.95
C ILE A 277 8.29 12.86 15.51
N ASN A 278 8.00 14.13 15.17
CA ASN A 278 8.92 15.26 15.25
C ASN A 278 10.06 15.11 14.21
N ALA A 279 10.03 15.94 13.18
CA ALA A 279 11.08 15.94 12.16
C ALA A 279 12.43 16.36 12.76
N ASN A 280 13.52 15.83 12.22
CA ASN A 280 14.86 16.21 12.68
C ASN A 280 15.09 17.72 12.47
N GLY A 281 15.47 18.42 13.54
CA GLY A 281 15.64 19.87 13.57
C GLY A 281 14.35 20.67 13.75
N ALA A 282 13.19 20.02 13.98
CA ALA A 282 11.93 20.74 14.17
C ALA A 282 12.01 21.72 15.36
N THR A 283 11.52 22.93 15.14
CA THR A 283 11.32 23.96 16.16
C THR A 283 9.81 24.19 16.27
N ASN A 284 9.29 24.47 17.46
CA ASN A 284 7.84 24.57 17.75
C ASN A 284 7.10 23.26 18.03
N VAL A 285 7.78 22.27 18.60
CA VAL A 285 7.11 21.02 19.02
C VAL A 285 6.41 21.22 20.38
N PRO A 286 5.12 20.89 20.54
CA PRO A 286 4.42 20.99 21.83
C PRO A 286 5.05 20.14 22.93
N VAL A 287 4.94 20.58 24.19
CA VAL A 287 5.58 19.87 25.32
C VAL A 287 4.92 18.54 25.70
N ASN A 288 3.67 18.30 25.31
CA ASN A 288 2.96 17.04 25.49
C ASN A 288 3.05 16.10 24.27
N THR A 289 3.97 16.39 23.34
CA THR A 289 4.21 15.54 22.17
C THR A 289 4.63 14.12 22.54
N LYS A 290 4.22 13.16 21.71
CA LYS A 290 4.84 11.83 21.62
C LYS A 290 6.08 11.86 20.71
N VAL A 291 6.86 10.78 20.77
CA VAL A 291 8.06 10.58 19.95
C VAL A 291 7.91 9.26 19.24
N GLY A 292 8.40 9.12 18.00
CA GLY A 292 8.20 7.88 17.29
C GLY A 292 9.01 7.75 16.00
N ALA A 293 9.07 6.52 15.50
CA ALA A 293 9.71 6.15 14.25
C ALA A 293 8.82 5.17 13.49
N THR A 294 8.66 5.42 12.20
CA THR A 294 8.06 4.49 11.23
C THR A 294 9.17 3.80 10.48
N PHE A 295 9.17 2.48 10.45
CA PHE A 295 10.18 1.67 9.76
C PHE A 295 9.78 1.34 8.32
N SER A 296 10.76 1.02 7.47
CA SER A 296 10.54 0.56 6.09
C SER A 296 9.74 -0.73 5.99
N GLU A 297 9.75 -1.53 7.05
CA GLU A 297 9.16 -2.85 7.14
C GLU A 297 8.77 -3.21 8.58
N GLY A 298 8.19 -4.40 8.77
CA GLY A 298 7.80 -4.85 10.10
C GLY A 298 9.02 -5.25 10.94
N MET A 299 9.14 -4.65 12.11
CA MET A 299 10.18 -4.93 13.09
C MET A 299 9.83 -6.10 14.00
N ASP A 300 10.84 -6.82 14.49
CA ASP A 300 10.69 -7.73 15.63
C ASP A 300 10.34 -6.91 16.88
N PRO A 301 9.10 -7.02 17.41
CA PRO A 301 8.67 -6.22 18.55
C PRO A 301 9.52 -6.46 19.81
N LEU A 302 10.18 -7.61 19.93
CA LEU A 302 11.05 -7.92 21.07
C LEU A 302 12.34 -7.10 21.08
N THR A 303 12.71 -6.51 19.94
CA THR A 303 13.87 -5.63 19.83
C THR A 303 13.52 -4.15 19.98
N ILE A 304 12.23 -3.80 19.91
CA ILE A 304 11.70 -2.45 20.16
C ILE A 304 11.50 -2.27 21.67
N THR A 305 12.61 -2.03 22.37
CA THR A 305 12.64 -1.87 23.84
C THR A 305 13.14 -0.48 24.23
N ALA A 306 12.97 -0.08 25.49
CA ALA A 306 13.54 1.18 26.01
C ALA A 306 15.09 1.24 25.93
N THR A 307 15.76 0.10 25.78
CA THR A 307 17.21 0.05 25.53
C THR A 307 17.52 0.46 24.09
N ASN A 308 16.69 0.04 23.14
CA ASN A 308 16.92 0.24 21.71
C ASN A 308 16.18 1.45 21.13
N PHE A 309 15.19 1.99 21.83
CA PHE A 309 14.54 3.26 21.52
C PHE A 309 14.68 4.18 22.73
N GLN A 310 15.57 5.17 22.64
CA GLN A 310 15.92 6.06 23.74
C GLN A 310 15.49 7.49 23.43
N LEU A 311 15.00 8.21 24.45
CA LEU A 311 14.78 9.65 24.43
C LEU A 311 15.64 10.31 25.52
N LYS A 312 16.40 11.35 25.16
CA LYS A 312 17.29 12.07 26.08
C LYS A 312 17.16 13.58 25.95
N VAL A 313 17.41 14.29 27.04
CA VAL A 313 17.64 15.74 27.04
C VAL A 313 19.05 15.99 26.49
N ASN A 314 19.17 16.74 25.40
CA ASN A 314 20.45 16.88 24.69
C ASN A 314 21.54 17.56 25.56
N ALA A 315 21.16 18.57 26.34
CA ALA A 315 22.09 19.33 27.17
C ALA A 315 22.72 18.52 28.32
N THR A 316 22.00 17.55 28.88
CA THR A 316 22.44 16.80 30.07
C THR A 316 22.72 15.32 29.79
N GLY A 317 22.25 14.80 28.65
CA GLY A 317 22.25 13.37 28.35
C GLY A 317 21.28 12.54 29.21
N ALA A 318 20.47 13.18 30.06
CA ALA A 318 19.53 12.49 30.94
C ALA A 318 18.44 11.80 30.12
N ALA A 319 18.15 10.54 30.46
CA ALA A 319 17.05 9.79 29.86
C ALA A 319 15.70 10.37 30.28
N VAL A 320 14.76 10.44 29.34
CA VAL A 320 13.38 10.84 29.59
C VAL A 320 12.56 9.58 29.91
N PRO A 321 11.89 9.50 31.08
CA PRO A 321 10.99 8.39 31.38
C PRO A 321 9.75 8.40 30.48
N GLY A 322 9.29 7.21 30.10
CA GLY A 322 8.11 7.04 29.26
C GLY A 322 7.83 5.58 28.95
N THR A 323 6.74 5.36 28.21
CA THR A 323 6.32 4.03 27.74
C THR A 323 6.52 3.91 26.24
N LEU A 324 6.95 2.75 25.78
CA LEU A 324 7.15 2.45 24.36
C LEU A 324 6.05 1.50 23.89
N SER A 325 5.43 1.81 22.76
CA SER A 325 4.44 0.98 22.08
C SER A 325 4.87 0.75 20.64
N TYR A 326 4.49 -0.41 20.09
CA TYR A 326 4.80 -0.77 18.70
C TYR A 326 3.60 -1.46 18.06
N SER A 327 3.21 -1.02 16.86
CA SER A 327 2.18 -1.69 16.05
C SER A 327 2.44 -1.46 14.56
N GLY A 328 2.21 -2.49 13.75
CA GLY A 328 2.44 -2.41 12.31
C GLY A 328 3.92 -2.19 11.99
N ARG A 329 4.29 -0.92 11.72
CA ARG A 329 5.67 -0.45 11.48
C ARG A 329 6.04 0.75 12.34
N ASP A 330 5.18 1.14 13.27
CA ASP A 330 5.31 2.37 14.04
C ASP A 330 5.69 2.05 15.48
N ALA A 331 6.83 2.58 15.92
CA ALA A 331 7.21 2.63 17.33
C ALA A 331 6.92 4.02 17.88
N VAL A 332 6.16 4.11 18.97
CA VAL A 332 5.78 5.38 19.61
C VAL A 332 6.13 5.33 21.10
N PHE A 333 6.99 6.27 21.51
CA PHE A 333 7.37 6.55 22.88
C PHE A 333 6.51 7.70 23.43
N THR A 334 5.82 7.44 24.54
CA THR A 334 5.00 8.43 25.26
C THR A 334 5.72 8.84 26.55
N PRO A 335 6.24 10.07 26.65
CA PRO A 335 6.83 10.57 27.89
C PRO A 335 5.86 10.47 29.07
N THR A 336 6.35 10.07 30.25
CA THR A 336 5.51 9.99 31.47
C THR A 336 5.11 11.38 31.96
N ASN A 337 6.00 12.35 31.81
CA ASN A 337 5.77 13.74 32.18
C ASN A 337 5.82 14.62 30.93
N VAL A 338 5.09 15.73 30.97
CA VAL A 338 5.20 16.81 29.98
C VAL A 338 6.67 17.23 29.87
N LEU A 339 7.16 17.37 28.65
CA LEU A 339 8.54 17.75 28.36
C LEU A 339 8.81 19.19 28.82
N ALA A 340 10.07 19.50 29.12
CA ALA A 340 10.47 20.85 29.47
C ALA A 340 10.32 21.79 28.25
N ILE A 341 9.94 23.04 28.50
CA ILE A 341 9.81 24.07 27.45
C ILE A 341 11.19 24.44 26.89
N GLN A 342 11.24 24.89 25.62
CA GLN A 342 12.46 25.40 24.97
C GLN A 342 13.68 24.48 25.12
N THR A 343 13.45 23.17 25.14
CA THR A 343 14.46 22.17 25.43
C THR A 343 14.71 21.31 24.19
N VAL A 344 15.98 21.09 23.89
CA VAL A 344 16.39 20.18 22.80
C VAL A 344 16.38 18.75 23.31
N TYR A 345 15.59 17.91 22.66
CA TYR A 345 15.55 16.48 22.90
C TYR A 345 16.18 15.73 21.73
N THR A 346 16.81 14.60 22.05
CA THR A 346 17.41 13.69 21.07
C THR A 346 16.83 12.31 21.27
N ALA A 347 16.28 11.73 20.20
CA ALA A 347 15.84 10.35 20.17
C ALA A 347 16.82 9.48 19.38
N THR A 348 16.91 8.21 19.74
CA THR A 348 17.82 7.25 19.11
C THR A 348 17.14 5.90 18.98
N VAL A 349 17.08 5.38 17.76
CA VAL A 349 16.84 3.96 17.51
C VAL A 349 18.19 3.26 17.31
N LYS A 350 18.50 2.27 18.13
CA LYS A 350 19.77 1.53 18.08
C LYS A 350 19.81 0.59 16.90
N GLY A 351 20.84 0.72 16.06
CA GLY A 351 21.18 -0.25 15.02
C GLY A 351 22.42 -1.06 15.39
N GLY A 352 22.92 -1.84 14.44
CA GLY A 352 24.07 -2.72 14.63
C GLY A 352 23.78 -3.89 15.57
N THR A 353 24.84 -4.53 16.06
CA THR A 353 24.74 -5.70 16.94
C THR A 353 24.01 -5.37 18.23
N GLY A 354 22.90 -6.06 18.50
CA GLY A 354 22.04 -5.83 19.67
C GLY A 354 20.99 -4.73 19.50
N GLY A 355 20.98 -4.05 18.34
CA GLY A 355 19.97 -3.07 17.98
C GLY A 355 18.64 -3.70 17.53
N VAL A 356 17.81 -2.87 16.89
CA VAL A 356 16.53 -3.30 16.32
C VAL A 356 16.75 -4.18 15.09
N LYS A 357 15.90 -5.19 14.92
CA LYS A 357 15.90 -6.06 13.75
C LYS A 357 14.49 -6.22 13.19
N ASP A 358 14.40 -6.54 11.91
CA ASP A 358 13.13 -6.90 11.30
C ASP A 358 12.67 -8.30 11.73
N LEU A 359 11.48 -8.69 11.27
CA LEU A 359 10.93 -10.03 11.53
C LEU A 359 11.72 -11.14 10.82
N ALA A 360 12.48 -10.82 9.77
CA ALA A 360 13.35 -11.73 9.04
C ALA A 360 14.72 -11.94 9.70
N GLY A 361 15.01 -11.18 10.75
CA GLY A 361 16.25 -11.19 11.52
C GLY A 361 17.33 -10.24 10.99
N ASN A 362 17.05 -9.42 9.98
CA ASN A 362 18.03 -8.45 9.47
C ASN A 362 18.13 -7.27 10.43
N LEU A 363 19.36 -6.89 10.77
CA LEU A 363 19.63 -5.78 11.69
C LEU A 363 19.53 -4.44 10.97
N MET A 364 18.94 -3.43 11.62
CA MET A 364 19.09 -2.05 11.17
C MET A 364 20.59 -1.70 11.23
N ALA A 365 21.17 -1.23 10.12
CA ALA A 365 22.63 -1.20 9.96
C ALA A 365 23.36 -0.26 10.93
N SER A 366 22.74 0.85 11.33
CA SER A 366 23.37 1.89 12.14
C SER A 366 22.34 2.56 13.05
N ASP A 367 22.78 3.18 14.13
CA ASP A 367 21.91 4.01 14.98
C ASP A 367 21.26 5.12 14.14
N TYR A 368 19.95 5.29 14.31
CA TYR A 368 19.21 6.41 13.73
C TYR A 368 18.96 7.44 14.84
N VAL A 369 19.47 8.66 14.66
CA VAL A 369 19.43 9.73 15.68
C VAL A 369 18.77 10.96 15.08
N TRP A 370 17.80 11.53 15.81
CA TRP A 370 17.15 12.79 15.44
C TRP A 370 16.88 13.65 16.67
N SER A 371 16.75 14.95 16.46
CA SER A 371 16.53 15.92 17.52
C SER A 371 15.47 16.97 17.15
N TRP A 372 14.85 17.59 18.15
CA TRP A 372 13.90 18.69 17.97
C TRP A 372 13.89 19.58 19.21
N THR A 373 13.26 20.75 19.09
CA THR A 373 13.13 21.74 20.17
C THR A 373 11.67 21.95 20.54
N THR A 374 11.36 21.82 21.84
CA THR A 374 10.02 22.08 22.37
C THR A 374 9.70 23.57 22.45
N VAL A 375 8.42 23.93 22.43
CA VAL A 375 7.91 25.31 22.63
C VAL A 375 7.34 25.51 24.03
N SER A 376 6.88 26.72 24.35
CA SER A 376 6.32 27.10 25.65
C SER A 376 4.83 26.79 25.82
N SER A 377 4.24 25.88 25.02
CA SER A 377 2.81 25.56 25.09
C SER A 377 2.53 24.07 25.00
N VAL A 378 1.56 23.62 25.79
CA VAL A 378 0.87 22.35 25.60
C VAL A 378 -0.08 22.48 24.41
N ASP A 379 -0.26 21.40 23.67
CA ASP A 379 -1.28 21.32 22.64
C ASP A 379 -2.58 20.75 23.22
N VAL A 380 -3.67 21.48 23.01
CA VAL A 380 -5.03 21.12 23.43
C VAL A 380 -6.02 21.21 22.28
N ALA A 381 -5.55 21.52 21.07
CA ALA A 381 -6.39 21.64 19.90
C ALA A 381 -6.72 20.23 19.38
N PRO A 382 -8.01 19.89 19.17
CA PRO A 382 -8.35 18.63 18.53
C PRO A 382 -7.99 18.63 17.04
N PRO A 383 -7.51 17.50 16.50
CA PRO A 383 -7.21 17.39 15.09
C PRO A 383 -8.47 17.41 14.23
N THR A 384 -8.34 17.94 13.02
CA THR A 384 -9.38 17.95 11.98
C THR A 384 -8.85 17.40 10.66
N VAL A 385 -9.73 16.95 9.77
CA VAL A 385 -9.37 16.58 8.40
C VAL A 385 -9.51 17.80 7.50
N SER A 386 -8.39 18.34 7.03
CA SER A 386 -8.31 19.55 6.20
C SER A 386 -8.77 19.28 4.77
N THR A 387 -8.36 18.16 4.17
CA THR A 387 -8.74 17.77 2.81
C THR A 387 -8.92 16.26 2.68
N VAL A 388 -9.75 15.84 1.71
CA VAL A 388 -9.95 14.42 1.38
C VAL A 388 -9.79 14.20 -0.12
N SER A 389 -9.32 13.03 -0.50
CA SER A 389 -9.26 12.56 -1.90
C SER A 389 -9.72 11.11 -1.96
N PRO A 390 -10.67 10.71 -2.82
CA PRO A 390 -11.46 11.57 -3.70
C PRO A 390 -12.21 12.65 -2.92
N ALA A 391 -12.44 13.79 -3.58
CA ALA A 391 -13.18 14.89 -2.98
C ALA A 391 -14.61 14.44 -2.60
N ASN A 392 -15.20 15.08 -1.58
CA ASN A 392 -16.57 14.77 -1.17
C ASN A 392 -17.55 15.01 -2.33
N GLY A 393 -18.33 13.99 -2.69
CA GLY A 393 -19.24 14.00 -3.83
C GLY A 393 -18.58 13.77 -5.19
N ALA A 394 -17.28 13.44 -5.26
CA ALA A 394 -16.60 13.18 -6.53
C ALA A 394 -17.26 12.02 -7.30
N THR A 395 -17.42 12.20 -8.61
CA THR A 395 -17.92 11.17 -9.54
C THR A 395 -16.80 10.72 -10.47
N ASN A 396 -16.98 9.57 -11.14
CA ASN A 396 -15.99 9.02 -12.08
C ASN A 396 -14.63 8.72 -11.44
N VAL A 397 -14.62 8.36 -10.16
CA VAL A 397 -13.39 7.97 -9.45
C VAL A 397 -12.87 6.64 -10.01
N PRO A 398 -11.59 6.53 -10.43
CA PRO A 398 -11.02 5.27 -10.90
C PRO A 398 -11.20 4.12 -9.91
N LEU A 399 -11.46 2.91 -10.39
CA LEU A 399 -11.77 1.74 -9.54
C LEU A 399 -10.59 1.33 -8.63
N ASN A 400 -9.37 1.69 -9.00
CA ASN A 400 -8.14 1.44 -8.23
C ASN A 400 -7.71 2.63 -7.36
N SER A 401 -8.58 3.63 -7.15
CA SER A 401 -8.21 4.81 -6.38
C SER A 401 -8.03 4.47 -4.90
N ALA A 402 -6.91 4.93 -4.33
CA ALA A 402 -6.75 5.03 -2.88
C ALA A 402 -7.61 6.17 -2.33
N VAL A 403 -7.93 6.09 -1.04
CA VAL A 403 -8.76 7.07 -0.32
C VAL A 403 -7.92 7.75 0.76
N ASN A 404 -7.75 9.06 0.67
CA ASN A 404 -6.84 9.85 1.48
C ASN A 404 -7.59 10.85 2.36
N ALA A 405 -7.05 11.08 3.56
CA ALA A 405 -7.41 12.16 4.47
C ALA A 405 -6.15 12.90 4.93
N THR A 406 -6.10 14.21 4.69
CA THR A 406 -5.04 15.10 5.20
C THR A 406 -5.51 15.74 6.50
N PHE A 407 -4.68 15.71 7.53
CA PHE A 407 -5.01 16.28 8.84
C PHE A 407 -4.53 17.73 8.99
N SER A 408 -5.08 18.47 9.96
CA SER A 408 -4.65 19.84 10.30
C SER A 408 -3.32 19.89 11.04
N GLU A 409 -2.90 18.75 11.60
CA GLU A 409 -1.75 18.62 12.49
C GLU A 409 -1.21 17.19 12.50
N PRO A 410 -0.02 16.94 13.06
CA PRO A 410 0.53 15.59 13.14
C PRO A 410 -0.30 14.63 14.01
N MET A 411 -0.73 13.52 13.42
CA MET A 411 -1.48 12.45 14.10
C MET A 411 -0.58 11.43 14.80
N ASP A 412 -1.09 10.80 15.87
CA ASP A 412 -0.49 9.60 16.44
C ASP A 412 -0.75 8.40 15.50
N PRO A 413 0.29 7.84 14.85
CA PRO A 413 0.14 6.79 13.86
C PRO A 413 -0.53 5.53 14.43
N LEU A 414 -0.38 5.25 15.73
CA LEU A 414 -1.02 4.07 16.35
C LEU A 414 -2.55 4.21 16.40
N THR A 415 -3.06 5.43 16.33
CA THR A 415 -4.50 5.72 16.35
C THR A 415 -5.10 5.92 14.96
N ILE A 416 -4.29 5.95 13.90
CA ILE A 416 -4.73 6.05 12.50
C ILE A 416 -4.56 4.69 11.82
N ASN A 417 -5.58 3.85 11.95
CA ASN A 417 -5.54 2.47 11.51
C ASN A 417 -6.91 2.06 10.93
N SER A 418 -7.11 0.79 10.60
CA SER A 418 -8.35 0.30 10.00
C SER A 418 -9.59 0.38 10.91
N ALA A 419 -9.42 0.58 12.22
CA ALA A 419 -10.52 0.84 13.15
C ALA A 419 -10.95 2.31 13.16
N SER A 420 -10.05 3.25 12.85
CA SER A 420 -10.33 4.68 12.86
C SER A 420 -10.53 5.31 11.48
N PHE A 421 -9.95 4.73 10.43
CA PHE A 421 -10.17 5.13 9.03
C PHE A 421 -10.70 3.94 8.21
N MET A 422 -11.96 4.04 7.80
CA MET A 422 -12.68 2.97 7.11
C MET A 422 -13.39 3.46 5.85
N VAL A 423 -13.54 2.57 4.87
CA VAL A 423 -14.44 2.73 3.72
C VAL A 423 -15.52 1.66 3.82
N ALA A 424 -16.78 2.07 3.91
CA ALA A 424 -17.90 1.17 4.18
C ALA A 424 -17.98 0.06 3.12
N GLY A 425 -18.01 -1.19 3.58
CA GLY A 425 -18.10 -2.38 2.72
C GLY A 425 -16.84 -2.72 1.93
N VAL A 426 -15.69 -2.08 2.23
CA VAL A 426 -14.42 -2.31 1.52
C VAL A 426 -13.34 -2.74 2.51
N SER A 427 -12.68 -3.86 2.22
CA SER A 427 -11.45 -4.26 2.91
C SER A 427 -10.24 -3.52 2.33
N GLY A 428 -9.31 -3.14 3.19
CA GLY A 428 -8.09 -2.43 2.77
C GLY A 428 -7.11 -2.24 3.91
N THR A 429 -5.99 -1.59 3.60
CA THR A 429 -4.96 -1.22 4.57
C THR A 429 -4.92 0.28 4.74
N VAL A 430 -4.57 0.74 5.94
CA VAL A 430 -4.38 2.17 6.25
C VAL A 430 -2.90 2.41 6.51
N ASN A 431 -2.34 3.43 5.88
CA ASN A 431 -0.99 3.90 6.14
C ASN A 431 -1.01 5.42 6.38
N TYR A 432 -0.28 5.92 7.37
CA TYR A 432 -0.17 7.34 7.66
C TYR A 432 1.26 7.84 7.42
N ASN A 433 1.38 8.96 6.71
CA ASN A 433 2.66 9.65 6.52
C ASN A 433 2.73 10.87 7.43
N ALA A 434 3.55 10.79 8.47
CA ALA A 434 3.69 11.85 9.47
C ALA A 434 4.28 13.17 8.93
N GLN A 435 5.02 13.14 7.81
CA GLN A 435 5.62 14.34 7.20
C GLN A 435 4.59 15.12 6.39
N THR A 436 3.73 14.43 5.65
CA THR A 436 2.68 15.07 4.83
C THR A 436 1.34 15.18 5.55
N GLN A 437 1.22 14.56 6.74
CA GLN A 437 -0.02 14.47 7.52
C GLN A 437 -1.15 13.79 6.74
N VAL A 438 -0.82 12.89 5.81
CA VAL A 438 -1.80 12.18 4.98
C VAL A 438 -1.95 10.74 5.45
N ALA A 439 -3.17 10.35 5.79
CA ALA A 439 -3.56 8.95 5.89
C ALA A 439 -4.14 8.47 4.56
N THR A 440 -3.73 7.27 4.15
CA THR A 440 -4.15 6.63 2.90
C THR A 440 -4.75 5.27 3.22
N PHE A 441 -6.01 5.08 2.89
CA PHE A 441 -6.69 3.79 2.82
C PHE A 441 -6.52 3.23 1.40
N THR A 442 -5.87 2.07 1.29
CA THR A 442 -5.67 1.35 0.03
C THR A 442 -6.59 0.13 0.00
N PRO A 443 -7.61 0.10 -0.88
CA PRO A 443 -8.47 -1.08 -1.05
C PRO A 443 -7.65 -2.34 -1.40
N SER A 444 -8.01 -3.49 -0.83
CA SER A 444 -7.34 -4.77 -1.11
C SER A 444 -7.70 -5.35 -2.48
N ALA A 445 -8.76 -4.83 -3.10
CA ALA A 445 -9.22 -5.13 -4.45
C ALA A 445 -9.78 -3.85 -5.08
N ASN A 446 -9.88 -3.83 -6.41
CA ASN A 446 -10.55 -2.73 -7.10
C ASN A 446 -11.97 -2.53 -6.54
N LEU A 447 -12.34 -1.28 -6.35
CA LEU A 447 -13.67 -0.88 -5.95
C LEU A 447 -14.69 -1.29 -7.03
N ALA A 448 -15.90 -1.63 -6.61
CA ALA A 448 -17.00 -1.93 -7.50
C ALA A 448 -17.35 -0.70 -8.35
N ALA A 449 -17.74 -0.95 -9.59
CA ALA A 449 -18.11 0.07 -10.53
C ALA A 449 -19.43 0.76 -10.18
N ASN A 450 -19.57 2.02 -10.61
CA ASN A 450 -20.78 2.83 -10.46
C ASN A 450 -21.37 2.76 -9.03
N THR A 451 -20.48 2.69 -8.05
CA THR A 451 -20.84 2.44 -6.65
C THR A 451 -20.43 3.64 -5.83
N THR A 452 -21.37 4.17 -5.06
CA THR A 452 -21.09 5.23 -4.09
C THR A 452 -20.52 4.60 -2.83
N TYR A 453 -19.27 4.95 -2.52
CA TYR A 453 -18.58 4.57 -1.30
C TYR A 453 -18.65 5.70 -0.28
N THR A 454 -18.72 5.34 1.00
CA THR A 454 -18.64 6.28 2.12
C THR A 454 -17.39 5.98 2.92
N ALA A 455 -16.51 6.97 3.05
CA ALA A 455 -15.32 6.92 3.85
C ALA A 455 -15.53 7.67 5.17
N THR A 456 -14.95 7.15 6.25
CA THR A 456 -15.07 7.72 7.60
C THR A 456 -13.72 7.70 8.31
N VAL A 457 -13.30 8.86 8.82
CA VAL A 457 -12.31 8.95 9.90
C VAL A 457 -13.08 9.27 11.19
N ASN A 458 -12.98 8.41 12.21
CA ASN A 458 -13.77 8.52 13.43
C ASN A 458 -13.02 9.19 14.60
N THR A 459 -13.72 9.41 15.71
CA THR A 459 -13.19 10.06 16.92
C THR A 459 -12.15 9.24 17.70
N GLN A 460 -11.78 8.04 17.25
CA GLN A 460 -10.66 7.30 17.85
C GLN A 460 -9.30 7.81 17.37
N ALA A 461 -9.27 8.52 16.23
CA ALA A 461 -8.08 9.20 15.73
C ALA A 461 -7.67 10.33 16.68
N LYS A 462 -6.39 10.31 17.10
CA LYS A 462 -5.81 11.30 18.02
C LYS A 462 -4.55 11.92 17.44
N ASP A 463 -4.28 13.16 17.81
CA ASP A 463 -3.00 13.81 17.54
C ASP A 463 -1.87 13.22 18.40
N ILE A 464 -0.64 13.68 18.16
CA ILE A 464 0.54 13.27 18.93
C ILE A 464 0.54 13.80 20.38
N ALA A 465 -0.32 14.75 20.71
CA ALA A 465 -0.54 15.29 22.05
C ALA A 465 -1.64 14.52 22.83
N GLY A 466 -2.37 13.63 22.16
CA GLY A 466 -3.43 12.80 22.72
C GLY A 466 -4.85 13.38 22.58
N ASN A 467 -5.05 14.51 21.90
CA ASN A 467 -6.39 15.05 21.68
C ASN A 467 -7.10 14.25 20.58
N ALA A 468 -8.33 13.83 20.83
CA ALA A 468 -9.14 13.08 19.88
C ALA A 468 -9.92 14.01 18.95
N MET A 469 -10.18 13.58 17.72
CA MET A 469 -11.12 14.29 16.84
C MET A 469 -12.46 14.48 17.55
N THR A 470 -13.05 15.68 17.47
CA THR A 470 -14.31 16.01 18.15
C THR A 470 -15.54 15.41 17.49
N ALA A 471 -15.46 15.09 16.20
CA ALA A 471 -16.52 14.47 15.43
C ALA A 471 -15.94 13.61 14.30
N ASN A 472 -16.71 12.62 13.85
CA ASN A 472 -16.34 11.83 12.68
C ASN A 472 -16.28 12.71 11.43
N ARG A 473 -15.22 12.57 10.63
CA ARG A 473 -15.19 13.06 9.27
C ARG A 473 -15.78 12.00 8.34
N VAL A 474 -16.93 12.29 7.73
CA VAL A 474 -17.60 11.42 6.76
C VAL A 474 -17.66 12.11 5.40
N TRP A 475 -17.34 11.38 4.33
CA TRP A 475 -17.51 11.84 2.95
C TRP A 475 -17.83 10.68 2.03
N SER A 476 -18.41 10.99 0.87
CA SER A 476 -18.71 10.00 -0.15
C SER A 476 -18.05 10.31 -1.47
N PHE A 477 -17.89 9.29 -2.30
CA PHE A 477 -17.47 9.41 -3.70
C PHE A 477 -18.09 8.26 -4.49
N THR A 478 -18.28 8.47 -5.80
CA THR A 478 -18.84 7.47 -6.70
C THR A 478 -17.78 7.04 -7.71
N THR A 479 -17.48 5.75 -7.70
CA THR A 479 -16.58 5.15 -8.68
C THR A 479 -17.13 5.31 -10.08
N ALA A 480 -16.23 5.40 -11.06
CA ALA A 480 -16.60 5.31 -12.46
C ALA A 480 -17.43 4.05 -12.70
N ALA A 481 -18.31 4.09 -13.70
CA ALA A 481 -18.82 2.85 -14.28
C ALA A 481 -17.64 1.94 -14.68
N THR A 482 -17.86 0.63 -14.67
CA THR A 482 -16.86 -0.39 -14.98
C THR A 482 -16.12 0.04 -16.24
N PRO A 483 -14.77 -0.12 -16.32
CA PRO A 483 -14.15 -0.02 -17.63
C PRO A 483 -14.94 -0.96 -18.54
N PRO A 484 -15.30 -0.49 -19.72
CA PRO A 484 -16.18 -1.23 -20.60
C PRO A 484 -15.57 -2.60 -20.87
N VAL A 485 -16.43 -3.61 -21.05
CA VAL A 485 -16.03 -4.92 -21.57
C VAL A 485 -15.05 -4.68 -22.71
N VAL A 486 -13.80 -5.13 -22.59
CA VAL A 486 -12.82 -4.91 -23.67
C VAL A 486 -13.43 -5.55 -24.92
N PRO A 487 -13.61 -4.81 -26.03
CA PRO A 487 -14.19 -5.41 -27.22
C PRO A 487 -13.34 -6.61 -27.60
N VAL A 488 -13.98 -7.76 -27.84
CA VAL A 488 -13.28 -8.94 -28.33
C VAL A 488 -13.05 -8.78 -29.84
N SER A 489 -11.94 -9.31 -30.32
CA SER A 489 -11.66 -9.36 -31.76
C SER A 489 -12.80 -10.08 -32.50
N VAL A 490 -13.20 -9.53 -33.65
CA VAL A 490 -14.24 -10.12 -34.50
C VAL A 490 -13.60 -11.10 -35.48
N ALA A 491 -14.13 -12.32 -35.52
CA ALA A 491 -13.72 -13.33 -36.49
C ALA A 491 -14.10 -12.89 -37.91
N LEU A 492 -13.10 -12.77 -38.78
CA LEU A 492 -13.28 -12.40 -40.19
C LEU A 492 -13.56 -13.60 -41.10
N GLY A 493 -13.44 -14.84 -40.59
CA GLY A 493 -13.60 -16.05 -41.40
C GLY A 493 -12.71 -16.04 -42.65
N ALA A 494 -13.26 -16.45 -43.79
CA ALA A 494 -12.60 -16.44 -45.08
C ALA A 494 -12.19 -15.02 -45.53
N ALA A 495 -12.87 -13.96 -45.06
CA ALA A 495 -12.50 -12.57 -45.38
C ALA A 495 -11.14 -12.17 -44.78
N GLY A 496 -10.63 -12.91 -43.79
CA GLY A 496 -9.35 -12.62 -43.13
C GLY A 496 -8.12 -12.67 -44.05
N ALA A 497 -8.18 -13.41 -45.15
CA ALA A 497 -7.07 -13.50 -46.12
C ALA A 497 -7.01 -12.31 -47.10
N TYR A 498 -8.08 -11.52 -47.20
CA TYR A 498 -8.22 -10.51 -48.23
C TYR A 498 -7.63 -9.16 -47.79
N GLY A 499 -6.76 -8.59 -48.63
CA GLY A 499 -6.31 -7.21 -48.50
C GLY A 499 -7.36 -6.22 -48.99
N THR A 500 -8.07 -6.56 -50.07
CA THR A 500 -9.20 -5.78 -50.56
C THR A 500 -10.33 -6.66 -51.10
N PHE A 501 -11.57 -6.21 -50.95
CA PHE A 501 -12.75 -6.88 -51.48
C PHE A 501 -13.73 -5.87 -52.09
N GLY A 502 -14.01 -5.99 -53.38
CA GLY A 502 -14.82 -5.06 -54.17
C GLY A 502 -16.29 -5.45 -54.31
N GLY A 503 -16.93 -5.92 -53.24
CA GLY A 503 -18.37 -6.18 -53.16
C GLY A 503 -19.02 -6.74 -54.43
N THR A 504 -20.11 -6.11 -54.84
CA THR A 504 -20.88 -6.44 -56.07
C THR A 504 -20.51 -5.59 -57.28
N ALA A 505 -19.65 -4.58 -57.12
CA ALA A 505 -19.33 -3.63 -58.20
C ALA A 505 -17.88 -3.73 -58.72
N GLY A 506 -17.04 -4.54 -58.09
CA GLY A 506 -15.69 -4.82 -58.57
C GLY A 506 -14.59 -3.97 -57.94
N MET A 507 -13.42 -3.96 -58.57
CA MET A 507 -12.22 -3.28 -58.07
C MET A 507 -11.47 -2.60 -59.21
N THR A 508 -10.96 -1.41 -58.93
CA THR A 508 -10.20 -0.64 -59.91
C THR A 508 -8.89 -0.16 -59.31
N ASN A 509 -7.78 -0.49 -59.96
CA ASN A 509 -6.50 0.17 -59.75
C ASN A 509 -6.20 1.10 -60.93
N THR A 510 -5.72 2.30 -60.63
CA THR A 510 -5.19 3.24 -61.63
C THR A 510 -3.76 3.71 -61.30
N GLY A 511 -3.04 2.96 -60.45
CA GLY A 511 -1.64 3.22 -60.11
C GLY A 511 -0.70 2.12 -60.60
N THR A 512 0.59 2.43 -60.69
CA THR A 512 1.65 1.50 -61.11
C THR A 512 2.48 0.97 -59.94
N LEU A 513 2.28 1.53 -58.74
CA LEU A 513 2.98 1.16 -57.51
C LEU A 513 2.05 0.45 -56.52
N THR A 514 0.86 0.05 -56.95
CA THR A 514 -0.10 -0.67 -56.11
C THR A 514 0.39 -2.09 -55.85
N ILE A 515 0.49 -2.47 -54.58
CA ILE A 515 0.93 -3.80 -54.14
C ILE A 515 -0.03 -4.29 -53.06
N ILE A 516 -0.60 -5.47 -53.25
CA ILE A 516 -1.46 -6.12 -52.26
C ILE A 516 -0.76 -7.37 -51.73
N ASN A 517 -0.34 -7.34 -50.48
CA ASN A 517 0.19 -8.50 -49.78
C ASN A 517 -0.94 -9.25 -49.08
N GLY A 518 -1.68 -10.01 -49.89
CA GLY A 518 -2.87 -10.78 -49.51
C GLY A 518 -3.74 -11.07 -50.73
N ASP A 519 -4.85 -11.74 -50.51
CA ASP A 519 -5.81 -12.03 -51.58
C ASP A 519 -6.66 -10.81 -51.92
N ILE A 520 -7.24 -10.78 -53.12
CA ILE A 520 -8.29 -9.81 -53.46
C ILE A 520 -9.51 -10.54 -54.02
N GLY A 521 -10.69 -9.92 -53.93
CA GLY A 521 -11.86 -10.54 -54.53
C GLY A 521 -13.07 -9.64 -54.73
N THR A 522 -14.05 -10.18 -55.45
CA THR A 522 -15.34 -9.56 -55.73
C THR A 522 -16.34 -10.62 -56.16
N ILE A 523 -17.63 -10.36 -55.97
CA ILE A 523 -18.71 -11.17 -56.54
C ILE A 523 -19.34 -10.52 -57.78
N ALA A 524 -18.73 -9.45 -58.29
CA ALA A 524 -19.16 -8.85 -59.55
C ALA A 524 -19.00 -9.84 -60.71
N THR A 525 -20.01 -9.90 -61.57
CA THR A 525 -20.08 -10.85 -62.69
C THR A 525 -19.81 -10.20 -64.04
N ALA A 526 -19.85 -8.87 -64.13
CA ALA A 526 -19.62 -8.16 -65.38
C ALA A 526 -18.14 -8.23 -65.77
N THR A 527 -17.88 -8.49 -67.05
CA THR A 527 -16.53 -8.42 -67.62
C THR A 527 -15.99 -7.00 -67.47
N GLY A 528 -14.75 -6.88 -67.00
CA GLY A 528 -14.14 -5.58 -66.67
C GLY A 528 -14.48 -5.03 -65.27
N SER A 529 -15.17 -5.81 -64.41
CA SER A 529 -15.36 -5.42 -63.00
C SER A 529 -14.04 -5.42 -62.20
N ILE A 530 -12.98 -6.05 -62.70
CA ILE A 530 -11.64 -5.94 -62.14
C ILE A 530 -10.75 -5.30 -63.20
N THR A 531 -10.07 -4.21 -62.83
CA THR A 531 -9.18 -3.49 -63.75
C THR A 531 -7.89 -3.09 -63.06
N GLY A 532 -6.77 -3.25 -63.75
CA GLY A 532 -5.46 -2.80 -63.30
C GLY A 532 -4.75 -3.72 -62.30
N PHE A 533 -5.03 -5.02 -62.33
CA PHE A 533 -4.41 -5.98 -61.42
C PHE A 533 -3.88 -7.22 -62.15
N HIS A 534 -2.81 -7.79 -61.60
CA HIS A 534 -2.35 -9.14 -61.90
C HIS A 534 -1.95 -9.87 -60.62
N ASP A 535 -2.03 -11.21 -60.63
CA ASP A 535 -1.63 -12.04 -59.51
C ASP A 535 -0.42 -12.95 -59.80
N THR A 536 0.01 -13.66 -58.77
CA THR A 536 1.14 -14.60 -58.84
C THR A 536 0.85 -15.86 -59.66
N ALA A 537 -0.43 -16.16 -59.94
CA ALA A 537 -0.84 -17.26 -60.80
C ALA A 537 -0.80 -16.89 -62.29
N GLY A 538 -0.57 -15.61 -62.61
CA GLY A 538 -0.46 -15.09 -63.96
C GLY A 538 -1.79 -14.64 -64.56
N ASP A 539 -2.84 -14.51 -63.76
CA ASP A 539 -4.09 -13.89 -64.22
C ASP A 539 -3.93 -12.36 -64.24
N ILE A 540 -4.35 -11.74 -65.34
CA ILE A 540 -4.27 -10.30 -65.59
C ILE A 540 -5.67 -9.77 -65.90
N TYR A 541 -6.05 -8.68 -65.24
CA TYR A 541 -7.36 -8.06 -65.33
C TYR A 541 -7.21 -6.61 -65.84
N THR A 542 -7.38 -6.42 -67.15
CA THR A 542 -7.38 -5.12 -67.85
C THR A 542 -6.25 -4.17 -67.39
N GLU A 543 -5.02 -4.56 -67.67
CA GLU A 543 -3.82 -3.75 -67.38
C GLU A 543 -3.34 -2.96 -68.60
N THR A 544 -2.80 -1.78 -68.30
CA THR A 544 -2.10 -0.86 -69.20
C THR A 544 -0.80 -0.44 -68.49
N PRO A 545 0.13 0.23 -69.19
CA PRO A 545 1.32 0.77 -68.55
C PRO A 545 1.04 1.76 -67.40
N ALA A 546 -0.16 2.31 -67.30
CA ALA A 546 -0.53 3.32 -66.30
C ALA A 546 -1.26 2.77 -65.06
N ASN A 547 -1.64 1.48 -65.03
CA ASN A 547 -2.46 0.92 -63.96
C ASN A 547 -2.06 -0.51 -63.54
N LYS A 548 -0.76 -0.76 -63.41
CA LYS A 548 -0.23 -2.09 -63.12
C LYS A 548 -0.14 -2.34 -61.61
N GLY A 549 -1.09 -3.10 -61.06
CA GLY A 549 -1.16 -3.43 -59.63
C GLY A 549 -0.82 -4.88 -59.36
N ALA A 550 0.15 -5.13 -58.47
CA ALA A 550 0.58 -6.49 -58.14
C ALA A 550 -0.21 -7.05 -56.94
N VAL A 551 -0.69 -8.29 -57.07
CA VAL A 551 -1.32 -9.06 -56.00
C VAL A 551 -0.40 -10.21 -55.60
N ASN A 552 0.25 -10.09 -54.45
CA ASN A 552 1.07 -11.12 -53.82
C ASN A 552 0.19 -12.13 -53.06
N GLY A 553 -0.82 -12.63 -53.77
CA GLY A 553 -1.87 -13.54 -53.33
C GLY A 553 -2.61 -14.05 -54.56
N LYS A 554 -3.89 -14.37 -54.40
CA LYS A 554 -4.79 -14.78 -55.50
C LYS A 554 -5.94 -13.81 -55.70
N ILE A 555 -6.46 -13.78 -56.93
CA ILE A 555 -7.67 -13.02 -57.28
C ILE A 555 -8.87 -13.98 -57.33
N TYR A 556 -9.80 -13.85 -56.38
CA TYR A 556 -11.03 -14.65 -56.31
C TYR A 556 -12.22 -13.86 -56.85
N THR A 557 -12.85 -14.35 -57.93
CA THR A 557 -13.88 -13.58 -58.64
C THR A 557 -14.92 -14.44 -59.35
N CYS A 558 -16.06 -13.82 -59.68
CA CYS A 558 -17.15 -14.39 -60.48
C CYS A 558 -17.11 -13.97 -61.96
N THR A 559 -16.06 -13.28 -62.40
CA THR A 559 -15.76 -12.99 -63.81
C THR A 559 -14.49 -13.73 -64.27
N ASN A 560 -14.18 -13.71 -65.55
CA ASN A 560 -12.91 -14.21 -66.11
C ASN A 560 -11.81 -13.13 -66.12
N SER A 561 -10.55 -13.57 -66.15
CA SER A 561 -9.40 -12.70 -66.42
C SER A 561 -9.34 -12.27 -67.88
N THR A 562 -8.65 -11.17 -68.16
CA THR A 562 -8.41 -10.70 -69.54
C THR A 562 -7.41 -11.62 -70.24
N THR A 563 -6.37 -12.04 -69.52
CA THR A 563 -5.39 -13.04 -69.95
C THR A 563 -4.97 -13.88 -68.76
N GLY A 564 -4.53 -15.11 -69.00
CA GLY A 564 -4.04 -16.02 -67.97
C GLY A 564 -4.90 -17.27 -67.80
N PRO A 565 -4.63 -18.08 -66.77
CA PRO A 565 -5.26 -19.38 -66.55
C PRO A 565 -6.80 -19.35 -66.46
N THR A 566 -7.40 -18.23 -66.02
CA THR A 566 -8.86 -18.10 -65.87
C THR A 566 -9.54 -17.29 -66.98
N SER A 567 -8.86 -17.05 -68.10
CA SER A 567 -9.38 -16.21 -69.20
C SER A 567 -10.49 -16.88 -70.04
N ALA A 568 -10.54 -18.21 -70.07
CA ALA A 568 -11.51 -18.99 -70.86
C ALA A 568 -12.96 -18.87 -70.37
N GLY A 569 -13.18 -18.44 -69.13
CA GLY A 569 -14.51 -18.25 -68.55
C GLY A 569 -14.48 -18.17 -67.02
N PRO A 570 -15.60 -17.76 -66.39
CA PRO A 570 -15.69 -17.65 -64.93
C PRO A 570 -15.36 -18.96 -64.21
N ASN A 571 -14.54 -18.88 -63.16
CA ASN A 571 -14.17 -20.03 -62.34
C ASN A 571 -15.18 -20.19 -61.19
N ALA A 572 -16.08 -21.17 -61.30
CA ALA A 572 -17.14 -21.40 -60.31
C ALA A 572 -16.61 -21.65 -58.88
N PRO A 573 -15.57 -22.49 -58.66
CA PRO A 573 -14.90 -22.59 -57.36
C PRO A 573 -14.37 -21.26 -56.80
N ALA A 574 -13.72 -20.43 -57.63
CA ALA A 574 -13.20 -19.13 -57.19
C ALA A 574 -14.33 -18.16 -56.80
N CYS A 575 -15.42 -18.17 -57.56
CA CYS A 575 -16.63 -17.40 -57.26
C CYS A 575 -17.29 -17.85 -55.94
N ALA A 576 -17.31 -19.15 -55.65
CA ALA A 576 -17.83 -19.67 -54.38
C ALA A 576 -16.97 -19.20 -53.18
N ILE A 577 -15.64 -19.22 -53.32
CA ILE A 577 -14.71 -18.72 -52.29
C ILE A 577 -14.91 -17.21 -52.05
N ALA A 578 -15.03 -16.41 -53.12
CA ALA A 578 -15.31 -14.98 -53.01
C ALA A 578 -16.68 -14.72 -52.36
N THR A 579 -17.69 -15.53 -52.69
CA THR A 579 -19.03 -15.44 -52.12
C THR A 579 -19.01 -15.69 -50.61
N GLN A 580 -18.30 -16.73 -50.15
CA GLN A 580 -18.17 -17.02 -48.72
C GLN A 580 -17.44 -15.89 -47.99
N ALA A 581 -16.34 -15.38 -48.55
CA ALA A 581 -15.61 -14.27 -47.97
C ALA A 581 -16.49 -13.02 -47.77
N ARG A 582 -17.38 -12.71 -48.72
CA ARG A 582 -18.34 -11.62 -48.57
C ARG A 582 -19.36 -11.88 -47.45
N LEU A 583 -19.86 -13.11 -47.31
CA LEU A 583 -20.78 -13.47 -46.23
C LEU A 583 -20.12 -13.37 -44.85
N ASP A 584 -18.87 -13.79 -44.73
CA ASP A 584 -18.11 -13.67 -43.49
C ASP A 584 -17.81 -12.20 -43.16
N ALA A 585 -17.45 -11.37 -44.16
CA ALA A 585 -17.30 -9.93 -43.99
C ALA A 585 -18.61 -9.24 -43.58
N GLN A 586 -19.75 -9.66 -44.15
CA GLN A 586 -21.08 -9.18 -43.77
C GLN A 586 -21.42 -9.56 -42.32
N THR A 587 -21.07 -10.78 -41.90
CA THR A 587 -21.26 -11.24 -40.52
C THR A 587 -20.41 -10.42 -39.56
N ALA A 588 -19.14 -10.18 -39.90
CA ALA A 588 -18.24 -9.32 -39.13
C ALA A 588 -18.76 -7.88 -39.04
N TYR A 589 -19.27 -7.31 -40.14
CA TYR A 589 -19.88 -5.98 -40.16
C TYR A 589 -21.07 -5.87 -39.19
N LEU A 590 -21.98 -6.85 -39.21
CA LEU A 590 -23.15 -6.86 -38.32
C LEU A 590 -22.74 -7.03 -36.86
N ALA A 591 -21.73 -7.88 -36.60
CA ALA A 591 -21.18 -8.05 -35.26
C ALA A 591 -20.58 -6.74 -34.74
N LEU A 592 -19.75 -6.06 -35.55
CA LEU A 592 -19.16 -4.77 -35.21
C LEU A 592 -20.23 -3.69 -34.99
N ALA A 593 -21.25 -3.63 -35.83
CA ALA A 593 -22.34 -2.66 -35.71
C ALA A 593 -23.23 -2.90 -34.46
N ALA A 594 -23.35 -4.16 -34.02
CA ALA A 594 -24.13 -4.54 -32.84
C ALA A 594 -23.36 -4.36 -31.52
N MET A 595 -22.06 -4.09 -31.55
CA MET A 595 -21.29 -3.87 -30.32
C MET A 595 -21.80 -2.64 -29.58
N PRO A 596 -22.05 -2.72 -28.25
CA PRO A 596 -22.43 -1.55 -27.49
C PRO A 596 -21.28 -0.52 -27.50
N PRO A 597 -21.57 0.79 -27.43
CA PRO A 597 -20.54 1.81 -27.26
C PRO A 597 -19.81 1.63 -25.93
N LEU A 598 -18.49 1.65 -25.98
CA LEU A 598 -17.58 1.28 -24.89
C LEU A 598 -16.41 2.27 -24.81
N GLY A 599 -16.68 3.54 -25.13
CA GLY A 599 -15.73 4.65 -25.08
C GLY A 599 -16.47 5.97 -24.88
N GLY A 600 -15.83 6.94 -24.22
CA GLY A 600 -16.30 8.31 -24.27
C GLY A 600 -16.28 8.81 -25.72
N SER A 601 -17.29 9.59 -26.13
CA SER A 601 -17.34 10.20 -27.47
C SER A 601 -15.98 10.84 -27.80
N PRO A 602 -15.34 10.50 -28.92
CA PRO A 602 -14.03 11.03 -29.26
C PRO A 602 -14.18 12.51 -29.65
N ALA A 603 -13.85 13.42 -28.72
CA ALA A 603 -13.68 14.86 -28.90
C ALA A 603 -14.91 15.61 -29.52
N PRO A 604 -14.95 16.96 -29.52
CA PRO A 604 -16.13 17.69 -29.98
C PRO A 604 -16.21 17.65 -31.52
N GLY A 605 -17.24 16.98 -32.07
CA GLY A 605 -17.64 17.16 -33.48
C GLY A 605 -17.09 16.15 -34.51
N ALA A 606 -16.71 14.93 -34.09
CA ALA A 606 -16.37 13.80 -34.97
C ALA A 606 -15.07 13.90 -35.81
N ASN A 607 -14.26 14.94 -35.63
CA ASN A 607 -12.86 14.95 -36.11
C ASN A 607 -11.92 14.38 -35.05
N MET A 608 -11.17 13.33 -35.39
CA MET A 608 -10.30 12.59 -34.47
C MET A 608 -8.80 12.93 -34.63
N ALA A 609 -8.47 13.96 -35.40
CA ALA A 609 -7.11 14.44 -35.55
C ALA A 609 -6.50 14.93 -34.22
N GLY A 610 -5.26 14.53 -33.93
CA GLY A 610 -4.51 14.95 -32.74
C GLY A 610 -4.93 14.26 -31.43
N VAL A 611 -5.84 13.29 -31.50
CA VAL A 611 -6.36 12.58 -30.32
C VAL A 611 -5.59 11.28 -30.10
N THR A 612 -5.38 10.91 -28.84
CA THR A 612 -4.98 9.57 -28.43
C THR A 612 -6.19 8.83 -27.86
N LEU A 613 -6.54 7.70 -28.45
CA LEU A 613 -7.66 6.86 -28.03
C LEU A 613 -7.15 5.56 -27.39
N LEU A 614 -7.73 5.24 -26.24
CA LEU A 614 -7.55 3.97 -25.55
C LEU A 614 -8.40 2.87 -26.21
N PRO A 615 -8.26 1.59 -25.85
CA PRO A 615 -9.06 0.52 -26.43
C PRO A 615 -10.56 0.71 -26.13
N GLY A 616 -11.45 0.44 -27.09
CA GLY A 616 -12.88 0.66 -26.91
C GLY A 616 -13.72 0.63 -28.20
N VAL A 617 -15.03 0.77 -28.03
CA VAL A 617 -16.02 0.89 -29.12
C VAL A 617 -16.51 2.34 -29.18
N TYR A 618 -16.28 2.99 -30.31
CA TYR A 618 -16.53 4.41 -30.55
C TYR A 618 -17.61 4.59 -31.60
N THR A 619 -18.66 5.37 -31.29
CA THR A 619 -19.73 5.69 -32.23
C THR A 619 -19.62 7.14 -32.69
N ALA A 620 -19.71 7.37 -34.01
CA ALA A 620 -19.51 8.69 -34.61
C ALA A 620 -20.62 9.69 -34.24
N PRO A 621 -20.29 10.84 -33.62
CA PRO A 621 -21.24 11.93 -33.45
C PRO A 621 -21.72 12.43 -34.82
N GLY A 622 -23.05 12.50 -35.03
CA GLY A 622 -23.61 12.89 -36.34
C GLY A 622 -23.43 11.85 -37.45
N GLY A 623 -22.90 10.67 -37.12
CA GLY A 623 -22.88 9.49 -38.00
C GLY A 623 -21.63 9.34 -38.88
N SER A 624 -20.68 10.26 -38.92
CA SER A 624 -19.47 10.14 -39.76
C SER A 624 -18.20 10.53 -39.01
N TYR A 625 -17.06 9.91 -39.34
CA TYR A 625 -15.76 10.28 -38.77
C TYR A 625 -14.87 10.98 -39.80
N LEU A 626 -14.11 11.96 -39.32
CA LEU A 626 -13.08 12.67 -40.05
C LEU A 626 -11.74 12.57 -39.30
N ILE A 627 -10.64 12.43 -40.02
CA ILE A 627 -9.27 12.57 -39.49
C ILE A 627 -8.54 13.54 -40.41
N GLN A 628 -8.53 14.82 -40.04
CA GLN A 628 -7.93 15.87 -40.85
C GLN A 628 -7.26 16.94 -39.97
N GLY A 629 -6.04 17.34 -40.33
CA GLY A 629 -5.25 18.36 -39.62
C GLY A 629 -4.30 17.80 -38.56
N GLY A 630 -4.18 16.48 -38.44
CA GLY A 630 -3.29 15.78 -37.52
C GLY A 630 -3.55 14.28 -37.45
N ASN A 631 -2.56 13.53 -36.96
CA ASN A 631 -2.62 12.06 -36.85
C ASN A 631 -3.55 11.63 -35.71
N LEU A 632 -4.08 10.40 -35.81
CA LEU A 632 -4.76 9.71 -34.72
C LEU A 632 -3.78 8.74 -34.05
N THR A 633 -3.75 8.69 -32.72
CA THR A 633 -2.98 7.67 -31.97
C THR A 633 -3.91 6.68 -31.29
N LEU A 634 -3.63 5.38 -31.41
CA LEU A 634 -4.31 4.29 -30.70
C LEU A 634 -3.32 3.65 -29.73
N ASP A 635 -3.57 3.76 -28.42
CA ASP A 635 -2.64 3.32 -27.38
C ASP A 635 -3.19 2.14 -26.58
N ALA A 636 -2.53 0.98 -26.70
CA ALA A 636 -2.89 -0.25 -26.01
C ALA A 636 -2.53 -0.29 -24.51
N GLN A 637 -1.76 0.68 -24.01
CA GLN A 637 -1.33 0.72 -22.60
C GLN A 637 -0.65 -0.57 -22.09
N GLY A 638 0.04 -1.30 -22.97
CA GLY A 638 0.74 -2.54 -22.67
C GLY A 638 -0.05 -3.81 -23.00
N ASP A 639 -1.33 -3.71 -23.42
CA ASP A 639 -2.14 -4.86 -23.82
C ASP A 639 -2.09 -5.11 -25.33
N ALA A 640 -1.29 -6.09 -25.75
CA ALA A 640 -1.20 -6.48 -27.15
C ALA A 640 -2.53 -6.99 -27.74
N ASN A 641 -3.49 -7.41 -26.90
CA ASN A 641 -4.80 -7.88 -27.32
C ASN A 641 -5.87 -6.78 -27.29
N ALA A 642 -5.50 -5.53 -27.02
CA ALA A 642 -6.38 -4.38 -27.06
C ALA A 642 -7.08 -4.24 -28.42
N VAL A 643 -8.38 -3.91 -28.40
CA VAL A 643 -9.24 -3.78 -29.58
C VAL A 643 -9.85 -2.39 -29.67
N TRP A 644 -9.94 -1.89 -30.91
CA TRP A 644 -10.65 -0.65 -31.26
C TRP A 644 -11.73 -0.95 -32.28
N VAL A 645 -12.93 -0.45 -32.05
CA VAL A 645 -14.04 -0.52 -33.00
C VAL A 645 -14.58 0.88 -33.23
N PHE A 646 -14.59 1.34 -34.47
CA PHE A 646 -15.17 2.62 -34.88
C PHE A 646 -16.45 2.36 -35.68
N GLN A 647 -17.58 2.80 -35.14
CA GLN A 647 -18.91 2.63 -35.72
C GLN A 647 -19.40 3.96 -36.29
N MET A 648 -19.83 3.96 -37.55
CA MET A 648 -20.37 5.15 -38.20
C MET A 648 -21.45 4.76 -39.22
N ALA A 649 -22.58 5.48 -39.21
CA ALA A 649 -23.68 5.26 -40.16
C ALA A 649 -23.39 5.87 -41.56
N GLY A 650 -22.58 6.91 -41.59
CA GLY A 650 -22.16 7.68 -42.76
C GLY A 650 -20.74 7.32 -43.17
N THR A 651 -19.89 8.32 -43.36
CA THR A 651 -18.59 8.19 -44.04
C THR A 651 -17.42 8.09 -43.08
N LEU A 652 -16.33 7.50 -43.56
CA LEU A 652 -14.99 7.65 -42.99
C LEU A 652 -14.16 8.51 -43.95
N THR A 653 -13.54 9.57 -43.45
CA THR A 653 -12.61 10.39 -44.24
C THR A 653 -11.29 10.55 -43.49
N VAL A 654 -10.19 10.09 -44.09
CA VAL A 654 -8.84 10.22 -43.55
C VAL A 654 -8.02 11.04 -44.52
N GLY A 655 -7.41 12.12 -44.04
CA GLY A 655 -6.72 13.07 -44.90
C GLY A 655 -7.63 14.05 -45.62
N GLY A 656 -7.02 15.14 -46.09
CA GLY A 656 -7.66 16.16 -46.92
C GLY A 656 -7.10 16.17 -48.34
N PRO A 657 -7.69 16.98 -49.25
CA PRO A 657 -7.14 17.16 -50.60
C PRO A 657 -5.79 17.91 -50.54
N GLY A 658 -4.81 17.45 -51.32
CA GLY A 658 -3.49 18.09 -51.46
C GLY A 658 -2.36 17.44 -50.62
N ALA A 659 -1.12 17.64 -51.05
CA ALA A 659 0.07 16.93 -50.53
C ALA A 659 0.43 17.24 -49.06
N ALA A 660 -0.12 18.29 -48.46
CA ALA A 660 0.12 18.68 -47.06
C ALA A 660 -0.82 17.98 -46.05
N PHE A 661 -1.78 17.18 -46.52
CA PHE A 661 -2.86 16.64 -45.69
C PHE A 661 -2.90 15.11 -45.49
N PRO A 662 -1.92 14.26 -45.87
CA PRO A 662 -2.01 12.85 -45.50
C PRO A 662 -2.03 12.71 -43.98
N GLN A 663 -2.94 11.88 -43.47
CA GLN A 663 -2.97 11.53 -42.05
C GLN A 663 -2.59 10.07 -41.85
N SER A 664 -2.00 9.81 -40.70
CA SER A 664 -1.65 8.49 -40.25
C SER A 664 -2.39 8.12 -38.98
N ILE A 665 -2.71 6.83 -38.86
CA ILE A 665 -3.10 6.21 -37.61
C ILE A 665 -1.84 5.57 -37.02
N ILE A 666 -1.49 5.99 -35.80
CA ILE A 666 -0.30 5.56 -35.07
C ILE A 666 -0.72 4.52 -34.04
N LEU A 667 -0.03 3.39 -34.02
CA LEU A 667 -0.19 2.37 -32.99
C LEU A 667 0.85 2.58 -31.88
N ALA A 668 0.41 2.60 -30.63
CA ALA A 668 1.24 2.78 -29.45
C ALA A 668 0.92 1.72 -28.37
N GLY A 669 1.79 1.58 -27.37
CA GLY A 669 1.56 0.72 -26.21
C GLY A 669 1.37 -0.77 -26.51
N GLY A 670 1.84 -1.27 -27.65
CA GLY A 670 1.64 -2.66 -28.07
C GLY A 670 0.42 -2.91 -28.96
N ALA A 671 -0.29 -1.86 -29.38
CA ALA A 671 -1.47 -1.99 -30.23
C ALA A 671 -1.14 -2.67 -31.56
N GLN A 672 -2.05 -3.52 -32.05
CA GLN A 672 -1.87 -4.28 -33.28
C GLN A 672 -2.94 -3.95 -34.31
N ALA A 673 -2.54 -3.79 -35.57
CA ALA A 673 -3.44 -3.48 -36.68
C ALA A 673 -4.59 -4.50 -36.85
N LYS A 674 -4.34 -5.77 -36.52
CA LYS A 674 -5.36 -6.84 -36.60
C LYS A 674 -6.54 -6.64 -35.64
N ASN A 675 -6.37 -5.82 -34.61
CA ASN A 675 -7.38 -5.55 -33.58
C ASN A 675 -8.08 -4.19 -33.76
N VAL A 676 -7.88 -3.50 -34.89
CA VAL A 676 -8.52 -2.22 -35.19
C VAL A 676 -9.57 -2.42 -36.28
N TYR A 677 -10.81 -2.01 -36.03
CA TYR A 677 -11.95 -2.22 -36.93
C TYR A 677 -12.70 -0.91 -37.22
N TRP A 678 -13.04 -0.70 -38.48
CA TRP A 678 -13.83 0.44 -38.95
C TRP A 678 -15.10 -0.08 -39.63
N GLN A 679 -16.23 0.03 -38.95
CA GLN A 679 -17.55 -0.30 -39.47
C GLN A 679 -18.13 0.97 -40.11
N VAL A 680 -18.22 0.98 -41.44
CA VAL A 680 -18.59 2.17 -42.24
C VAL A 680 -19.93 1.95 -42.93
N GLY A 681 -20.94 2.72 -42.53
CA GLY A 681 -22.30 2.62 -43.07
C GLY A 681 -22.46 3.10 -44.50
N SER A 682 -21.51 3.89 -45.01
CA SER A 682 -21.46 4.30 -46.41
C SER A 682 -20.06 4.11 -47.02
N PHE A 683 -19.36 5.18 -47.36
CA PHE A 683 -18.12 5.18 -48.14
C PHE A 683 -16.91 5.58 -47.27
N ALA A 684 -15.75 4.95 -47.50
CA ALA A 684 -14.48 5.31 -46.88
C ALA A 684 -13.54 5.99 -47.88
N THR A 685 -13.09 7.21 -47.60
CA THR A 685 -12.12 7.95 -48.42
C THR A 685 -10.81 8.08 -47.65
N ILE A 686 -9.73 7.47 -48.15
CA ILE A 686 -8.46 7.37 -47.44
C ILE A 686 -7.36 8.08 -48.22
N ASN A 687 -6.82 9.14 -47.61
CA ASN A 687 -5.71 9.95 -48.06
C ASN A 687 -5.78 10.27 -49.55
N ALA A 688 -6.84 10.97 -49.97
CA ALA A 688 -7.09 11.31 -51.38
C ALA A 688 -5.90 12.03 -52.06
N GLY A 689 -5.09 12.78 -51.31
CA GLY A 689 -3.86 13.43 -51.78
C GLY A 689 -2.61 12.55 -51.87
N GLY A 690 -2.72 11.24 -51.61
CA GLY A 690 -1.57 10.33 -51.48
C GLY A 690 -0.81 10.48 -50.16
N GLY A 691 0.01 9.48 -49.82
CA GLY A 691 0.78 9.47 -48.55
C GLY A 691 0.00 8.98 -47.33
N GLY A 692 0.71 8.87 -46.20
CA GLY A 692 0.13 8.48 -44.90
C GLY A 692 -0.14 6.98 -44.73
N THR A 693 -0.49 6.60 -43.50
CA THR A 693 -0.70 5.20 -43.12
C THR A 693 -2.08 5.01 -42.47
N MET A 694 -2.94 4.24 -43.15
CA MET A 694 -4.19 3.73 -42.58
C MET A 694 -3.93 2.43 -41.81
N VAL A 695 -4.63 2.22 -40.70
CA VAL A 695 -4.48 1.03 -39.87
C VAL A 695 -5.84 0.41 -39.57
N GLY A 696 -5.96 -0.91 -39.71
CA GLY A 696 -7.13 -1.69 -39.31
C GLY A 696 -7.94 -2.27 -40.47
N THR A 697 -8.96 -3.03 -40.12
CA THR A 697 -9.90 -3.64 -41.05
C THR A 697 -11.07 -2.69 -41.28
N ILE A 698 -11.16 -2.13 -42.48
CA ILE A 698 -12.31 -1.33 -42.93
C ILE A 698 -13.34 -2.26 -43.54
N ILE A 699 -14.57 -2.23 -43.04
CA ILE A 699 -15.72 -2.90 -43.66
C ILE A 699 -16.77 -1.85 -44.00
N SER A 700 -16.97 -1.59 -45.29
CA SER A 700 -17.87 -0.53 -45.77
C SER A 700 -19.03 -1.07 -46.59
N GLN A 701 -20.20 -0.43 -46.48
CA GLN A 701 -21.35 -0.80 -47.29
C GLN A 701 -21.24 -0.28 -48.73
N ALA A 702 -20.80 0.97 -48.91
CA ALA A 702 -20.91 1.68 -50.18
C ALA A 702 -19.57 1.89 -50.90
N GLY A 703 -18.46 1.31 -50.42
CA GLY A 703 -17.17 1.32 -51.13
C GLY A 703 -16.04 1.93 -50.34
N ALA A 704 -14.85 1.90 -50.93
CA ALA A 704 -13.67 2.57 -50.39
C ALA A 704 -12.76 3.09 -51.50
N SER A 705 -12.13 4.24 -51.28
CA SER A 705 -11.12 4.80 -52.18
C SER A 705 -9.84 5.12 -51.43
N PHE A 706 -8.71 4.82 -52.07
CA PHE A 706 -7.37 5.10 -51.55
C PHE A 706 -6.61 5.92 -52.57
N SER A 707 -6.23 7.13 -52.17
CA SER A 707 -5.60 8.10 -53.07
C SER A 707 -6.49 8.46 -54.28
N THR A 708 -6.02 9.40 -55.08
CA THR A 708 -6.67 9.83 -56.33
C THR A 708 -5.66 9.75 -57.47
N ALA A 709 -6.14 9.54 -58.69
CA ALA A 709 -5.30 9.44 -59.88
C ALA A 709 -4.35 10.65 -60.01
N GLY A 710 -3.11 10.39 -60.42
CA GLY A 710 -2.06 11.41 -60.55
C GLY A 710 -1.17 11.58 -59.31
N ASN A 711 -1.56 11.03 -58.15
CA ASN A 711 -0.70 11.04 -56.96
C ASN A 711 0.34 9.89 -57.02
N VAL A 712 1.63 10.24 -56.89
CA VAL A 712 2.74 9.27 -56.91
C VAL A 712 3.18 8.81 -55.51
N THR A 713 2.78 9.55 -54.47
CA THR A 713 3.11 9.21 -53.08
C THR A 713 2.26 8.04 -52.61
N LEU A 714 2.91 6.99 -52.11
CA LEU A 714 2.25 5.76 -51.66
C LEU A 714 1.33 6.00 -50.46
N VAL A 715 0.11 5.47 -50.53
CA VAL A 715 -0.74 5.27 -49.35
C VAL A 715 -0.50 3.86 -48.81
N THR A 716 -0.27 3.72 -47.52
CA THR A 716 -0.10 2.40 -46.88
C THR A 716 -1.34 2.05 -46.07
N LEU A 717 -1.86 0.83 -46.23
CA LEU A 717 -2.86 0.22 -45.36
C LEU A 717 -2.24 -0.97 -44.64
N GLN A 718 -2.06 -0.85 -43.32
CA GLN A 718 -1.76 -1.97 -42.44
C GLN A 718 -3.10 -2.57 -41.98
N GLY A 719 -3.69 -3.46 -42.77
CA GLY A 719 -5.08 -3.84 -42.57
C GLY A 719 -5.76 -4.41 -43.81
N ARG A 720 -7.08 -4.15 -43.92
CA ARG A 720 -7.95 -4.70 -44.97
C ARG A 720 -8.97 -3.65 -45.40
N ALA A 721 -9.36 -3.65 -46.68
CA ALA A 721 -10.41 -2.79 -47.24
C ALA A 721 -11.52 -3.63 -47.87
N LEU A 722 -12.57 -3.91 -47.10
CA LEU A 722 -13.63 -4.84 -47.48
C LEU A 722 -14.93 -4.08 -47.77
N SER A 723 -15.27 -3.88 -49.04
CA SER A 723 -16.58 -3.35 -49.43
C SER A 723 -17.60 -4.48 -49.63
N LEU A 724 -18.78 -4.32 -49.05
CA LEU A 724 -19.86 -5.32 -49.13
C LEU A 724 -20.73 -5.17 -50.38
N GLY A 725 -21.07 -3.93 -50.75
CA GLY A 725 -22.06 -3.63 -51.80
C GLY A 725 -21.56 -2.78 -52.97
N ALA A 726 -20.30 -2.32 -52.96
CA ALA A 726 -19.78 -1.44 -53.99
C ALA A 726 -18.30 -1.69 -54.28
N SER A 727 -17.69 -0.79 -55.06
CA SER A 727 -16.33 -0.96 -55.56
C SER A 727 -15.28 -0.46 -54.56
N VAL A 728 -14.08 -1.04 -54.67
CA VAL A 728 -12.87 -0.48 -54.07
C VAL A 728 -11.96 0.07 -55.17
N THR A 729 -11.52 1.32 -55.01
CA THR A 729 -10.64 2.00 -55.98
C THR A 729 -9.30 2.36 -55.36
N LEU A 730 -8.20 1.97 -55.99
CA LEU A 730 -6.83 2.15 -55.48
C LEU A 730 -5.96 2.93 -56.46
N VAL A 731 -5.12 3.80 -55.92
CA VAL A 731 -4.04 4.45 -56.68
C VAL A 731 -2.77 4.39 -55.86
N ASN A 732 -1.72 3.73 -56.38
CA ASN A 732 -0.40 3.65 -55.75
C ASN A 732 -0.51 3.31 -54.26
N THR A 733 -1.23 2.24 -53.95
CA THR A 733 -1.57 1.85 -52.58
C THR A 733 -0.90 0.53 -52.23
N VAL A 734 -0.23 0.49 -51.08
CA VAL A 734 0.33 -0.74 -50.52
C VAL A 734 -0.58 -1.25 -49.42
N ILE A 735 -1.14 -2.45 -49.57
CA ILE A 735 -1.95 -3.10 -48.55
C ILE A 735 -1.16 -4.28 -47.95
N GLN A 736 -1.00 -4.27 -46.63
CA GLN A 736 -0.37 -5.33 -45.85
C GLN A 736 -1.42 -6.03 -44.99
N VAL A 737 -1.82 -7.24 -45.36
CA VAL A 737 -2.76 -8.03 -44.55
C VAL A 737 -2.07 -8.46 -43.25
N PRO A 738 -2.64 -8.13 -42.07
CA PRO A 738 -2.08 -8.57 -40.80
C PRO A 738 -2.10 -10.09 -40.67
N ALA A 739 -1.01 -10.66 -40.14
CA ALA A 739 -0.96 -12.07 -39.76
C ALA A 739 -2.09 -12.41 -38.75
N PRO A 740 -2.63 -13.65 -38.79
CA PRO A 740 -3.66 -14.10 -37.85
C PRO A 740 -3.33 -13.83 -36.38
#